data_AF-A0A2D5AZ04-F1
#
_entry.id   AF-A0A2D5AZ04-F1
#
_cell.length_a   1.000
_cell.length_b   1.000
_cell.length_c   1.000
_cell.angle_alpha   90.00
_cell.angle_beta   90.00
_cell.angle_gamma   90.00
#
_symmetry.space_group_name_H-M   'P 1'
#
loop_
_entity.id
_entity.type
_entity.pdbx_description
1 polymer ?
#
loop_
_entity_poly.entity_id
_entity_poly.type
_entity_poly.pdbx_seq_one_letter_code
_entity_poly.pdbx_strand_id
1 'polypeptide(L)'
;MKKLTLLGVLLLLGTNLFAQNWRSLKIDEEHRAAKNLIHWQRRLADAEFLSKRTGVPLLICVNMDGESASEAFAHRKYKDEKFAELTRGFVCVIASPTRHNSRDYDERGRRIACPRFGEVTCREHISIEPYMYAKYFGGLRYAPRHLGVSAGGATIFDHFLNQDLSVVGLSLERHGKNIAEIDASFERDAVARSKMEREFLASDAKARLALLKRARSSTPPQYDLIRLGLHDESAEVRERAAKALAGAIGPESVDLVFEALRSGAAKDALKALRKRIAPLAKDDKTAAKALRILIGLDSSSKIVNRNAWKKAIGNTKLAAAERNPEDIDLLLEKLKQLDHQQKESPTAACQEATARTLLDIAKARMAKGSDPTYFLIDARSAAERADAEGATHFRTAAIRAEAAYLLSEFEVALELASQALPKHLKLAAKRETADLLGVFAQLRAKAIYDAEDKQEQWPASWLSDAHSAYQALTLHPHASESQFVGYSSLLTYLGLEHENGDVLRRALARFPLSGELHQQFRDHVWRSDGPFGLERAYERVDLSERPAAYTWFRAYASLVCAEHLRRLEKAKESRSAYERAIRLFEDSTELEGEFRENSNHFIALALAELAFLALEREDLSTSSELIVQSLERRPESSHAADGLGRSPHLILQRVLQELERAEAKTQIDVLKERIEKISPGYWEES
;
A
#
# COMPACT_ATOMS: atom_id res chain seq x y z
N MET A 1 -66.41 39.20 -22.62
CA MET A 1 -64.94 39.43 -22.65
C MET A 1 -64.56 40.42 -21.55
N LYS A 2 -64.03 39.94 -20.42
CA LYS A 2 -63.40 40.63 -19.27
C LYS A 2 -63.75 39.88 -17.97
N LYS A 3 -63.13 38.72 -17.71
CA LYS A 3 -63.11 38.04 -16.38
C LYS A 3 -62.21 36.79 -16.28
N LEU A 4 -61.16 36.65 -17.10
CA LEU A 4 -60.36 35.40 -17.16
C LEU A 4 -58.84 35.60 -17.17
N THR A 5 -58.33 36.73 -16.66
CA THR A 5 -56.89 37.07 -16.71
C THR A 5 -56.22 37.31 -15.35
N LEU A 6 -56.88 37.04 -14.22
CA LEU A 6 -56.29 37.27 -12.90
C LEU A 6 -55.96 35.98 -12.11
N LEU A 7 -56.44 34.81 -12.54
CA LEU A 7 -56.21 33.54 -11.82
C LEU A 7 -54.94 32.79 -12.25
N GLY A 8 -54.40 33.09 -13.44
CA GLY A 8 -53.20 32.43 -13.98
C GLY A 8 -51.86 32.96 -13.45
N VAL A 9 -51.83 34.18 -12.89
CA VAL A 9 -50.59 34.81 -12.41
C VAL A 9 -50.30 34.46 -10.94
N LEU A 10 -51.32 34.14 -10.13
CA LEU A 10 -51.12 33.72 -8.73
C LEU A 10 -50.66 32.25 -8.59
N LEU A 11 -50.93 31.38 -9.58
CA LEU A 11 -50.48 29.98 -9.58
C LEU A 11 -49.03 29.80 -10.07
N LEU A 12 -48.45 30.80 -10.74
CA LEU A 12 -47.05 30.79 -11.19
C LEU A 12 -46.08 31.52 -10.24
N LEU A 13 -46.58 32.32 -9.29
CA LEU A 13 -45.77 33.00 -8.28
C LEU A 13 -45.68 32.22 -6.94
N GLY A 14 -46.55 31.24 -6.71
CA GLY A 14 -46.55 30.43 -5.48
C GLY A 14 -45.56 29.26 -5.45
N THR A 15 -45.04 28.82 -6.60
CA THR A 15 -44.14 27.66 -6.69
C THR A 15 -42.65 28.02 -6.79
N ASN A 16 -42.32 29.31 -6.97
CA ASN A 16 -40.93 29.75 -7.16
C ASN A 16 -40.26 30.29 -5.88
N LEU A 17 -41.02 30.67 -4.85
CA LEU A 17 -40.46 31.19 -3.59
C LEU A 17 -39.86 30.11 -2.68
N PHE A 18 -40.26 28.83 -2.83
CA PHE A 18 -39.67 27.73 -2.05
C PHE A 18 -38.48 27.06 -2.75
N ALA A 19 -38.40 27.11 -4.08
CA ALA A 19 -37.30 26.52 -4.85
C ALA A 19 -35.98 27.32 -4.76
N GLN A 20 -36.00 28.60 -4.35
CA GLN A 20 -34.80 29.43 -4.28
C GLN A 20 -33.96 29.25 -3.01
N ASN A 21 -34.50 28.69 -1.91
CA ASN A 21 -33.75 28.58 -0.65
C ASN A 21 -32.79 27.39 -0.55
N TRP A 22 -32.83 26.43 -1.48
CA TRP A 22 -32.01 25.22 -1.41
C TRP A 22 -30.67 25.34 -2.13
N ARG A 23 -30.60 26.20 -3.16
CA ARG A 23 -29.37 26.41 -3.95
C ARG A 23 -28.28 27.18 -3.18
N SER A 24 -28.55 27.63 -1.96
CA SER A 24 -27.63 28.41 -1.13
C SER A 24 -27.44 27.88 0.29
N LEU A 25 -27.79 26.61 0.57
CA LEU A 25 -27.39 25.96 1.82
C LEU A 25 -25.86 25.80 1.83
N LYS A 26 -25.16 26.90 2.12
CA LYS A 26 -23.77 26.89 2.53
C LYS A 26 -23.73 26.06 3.81
N ILE A 27 -23.35 24.80 3.67
CA ILE A 27 -22.95 23.97 4.78
C ILE A 27 -21.54 24.47 5.10
N ASP A 28 -21.41 25.21 6.18
CA ASP A 28 -20.12 25.67 6.66
C ASP A 28 -19.23 24.47 7.05
N GLU A 29 -17.93 24.75 7.16
CA GLU A 29 -16.93 23.72 7.44
C GLU A 29 -17.10 23.14 8.85
N GLU A 30 -17.63 23.91 9.79
CA GLU A 30 -17.93 23.47 11.16
C GLU A 30 -18.97 22.34 11.16
N HIS A 31 -20.08 22.52 10.42
CA HIS A 31 -21.08 21.47 10.24
C HIS A 31 -20.52 20.28 9.47
N ARG A 32 -19.58 20.47 8.54
CA ARG A 32 -18.89 19.34 7.86
C ARG A 32 -17.99 18.55 8.82
N ALA A 33 -17.30 19.24 9.73
CA ALA A 33 -16.39 18.66 10.71
C ALA A 33 -17.10 18.04 11.93
N ALA A 34 -18.33 18.49 12.25
CA ALA A 34 -19.07 17.98 13.41
C ALA A 34 -19.27 16.46 13.38
N LYS A 35 -19.27 15.82 14.56
CA LYS A 35 -19.39 14.37 14.69
C LYS A 35 -20.79 13.89 14.31
N ASN A 36 -20.90 12.78 13.58
CA ASN A 36 -22.18 12.10 13.35
C ASN A 36 -22.68 11.49 14.68
N LEU A 37 -23.96 11.72 14.99
CA LEU A 37 -24.56 11.32 16.26
C LEU A 37 -25.45 10.06 16.15
N ILE A 38 -25.71 9.58 14.93
CA ILE A 38 -26.57 8.41 14.71
C ILE A 38 -25.76 7.12 14.82
N HIS A 39 -26.33 6.13 15.50
CA HIS A 39 -25.77 4.79 15.64
C HIS A 39 -26.13 3.90 14.45
N TRP A 40 -25.24 3.86 13.46
CA TRP A 40 -25.43 3.08 12.24
C TRP A 40 -24.96 1.64 12.44
N GLN A 41 -25.84 0.69 12.14
CA GLN A 41 -25.46 -0.71 12.04
C GLN A 41 -24.62 -0.94 10.77
N ARG A 42 -23.58 -1.76 10.92
CA ARG A 42 -22.57 -2.00 9.87
C ARG A 42 -23.05 -2.95 8.77
N ARG A 43 -24.13 -3.71 9.01
CA ARG A 43 -24.70 -4.70 8.09
C ARG A 43 -26.21 -4.71 8.21
N LEU A 44 -26.90 -4.87 7.07
CA LEU A 44 -28.36 -4.99 7.06
C LEU A 44 -28.85 -6.21 7.83
N ALA A 45 -28.20 -7.36 7.68
CA ALA A 45 -28.58 -8.59 8.39
C ALA A 45 -28.46 -8.46 9.91
N ASP A 46 -27.47 -7.71 10.41
CA ASP A 46 -27.30 -7.44 11.84
C ASP A 46 -28.41 -6.51 12.34
N ALA A 47 -28.73 -5.47 11.57
CA ALA A 47 -29.83 -4.55 11.88
C ALA A 47 -31.18 -5.28 11.94
N GLU A 48 -31.50 -6.11 10.94
CA GLU A 48 -32.73 -6.90 10.90
C GLU A 48 -32.82 -7.88 12.07
N PHE A 49 -31.71 -8.52 12.42
CA PHE A 49 -31.65 -9.42 13.56
C PHE A 49 -31.91 -8.67 14.87
N LEU A 50 -31.27 -7.51 15.06
CA LEU A 50 -31.48 -6.63 16.21
C LEU A 50 -32.95 -6.20 16.30
N SER A 51 -33.51 -5.67 15.22
CA SER A 51 -34.91 -5.23 15.16
C SER A 51 -35.89 -6.34 15.56
N LYS A 52 -35.71 -7.54 15.02
CA LYS A 52 -36.54 -8.72 15.38
C LYS A 52 -36.36 -9.11 16.85
N ARG A 53 -35.13 -9.08 17.36
CA ARG A 53 -34.79 -9.51 18.71
C ARG A 53 -35.33 -8.56 19.78
N THR A 54 -35.26 -7.26 19.51
CA THR A 54 -35.61 -6.19 20.48
C THR A 54 -37.04 -5.70 20.31
N GLY A 55 -37.68 -5.99 19.17
CA GLY A 55 -39.00 -5.45 18.82
C GLY A 55 -38.98 -3.99 18.34
N VAL A 56 -37.78 -3.41 18.22
CA VAL A 56 -37.52 -2.03 17.78
C VAL A 56 -37.59 -1.96 16.25
N PRO A 57 -38.26 -0.95 15.66
CA PRO A 57 -38.32 -0.81 14.20
C PRO A 57 -36.94 -0.52 13.57
N LEU A 58 -36.78 -0.89 12.30
CA LEU A 58 -35.64 -0.47 11.46
C LEU A 58 -35.89 0.94 10.92
N LEU A 59 -34.83 1.74 10.90
CA LEU A 59 -34.74 2.95 10.09
C LEU A 59 -33.74 2.72 8.96
N ILE A 60 -34.23 2.70 7.73
CA ILE A 60 -33.42 2.55 6.52
C ILE A 60 -33.29 3.91 5.85
N CYS A 61 -32.06 4.42 5.79
CA CYS A 61 -31.74 5.69 5.15
C CYS A 61 -30.96 5.45 3.86
N VAL A 62 -31.28 6.21 2.81
CA VAL A 62 -30.53 6.26 1.56
C VAL A 62 -30.14 7.70 1.29
N ASN A 63 -28.84 7.95 1.12
CA ASN A 63 -28.30 9.26 0.76
C ASN A 63 -27.49 9.16 -0.54
N MET A 64 -27.48 10.23 -1.32
CA MET A 64 -26.64 10.38 -2.51
C MET A 64 -25.90 11.71 -2.48
N ASP A 65 -24.60 11.66 -2.78
CA ASP A 65 -23.77 12.86 -2.81
C ASP A 65 -24.22 13.84 -3.90
N GLY A 66 -24.17 15.13 -3.59
CA GLY A 66 -24.58 16.21 -4.49
C GLY A 66 -26.08 16.47 -4.57
N GLU A 67 -26.91 15.63 -3.95
CA GLU A 67 -28.35 15.86 -3.82
C GLU A 67 -28.66 16.70 -2.58
N SER A 68 -29.31 17.85 -2.74
CA SER A 68 -29.40 18.89 -1.71
C SER A 68 -30.02 18.40 -0.39
N ALA A 69 -31.03 17.54 -0.43
CA ALA A 69 -31.63 17.01 0.77
C ALA A 69 -30.75 15.95 1.46
N SER A 70 -30.03 15.12 0.69
CA SER A 70 -29.01 14.19 1.19
C SER A 70 -27.82 14.92 1.82
N GLU A 71 -27.44 16.09 1.29
CA GLU A 71 -26.43 16.98 1.89
C GLU A 71 -26.93 17.58 3.21
N ALA A 72 -28.17 18.09 3.22
CA ALA A 72 -28.79 18.63 4.42
C ALA A 72 -28.93 17.58 5.53
N PHE A 73 -29.27 16.33 5.19
CA PHE A 73 -29.30 15.24 6.16
C PHE A 73 -27.91 14.90 6.69
N ALA A 74 -26.95 14.64 5.81
CA ALA A 74 -25.62 14.17 6.19
C ALA A 74 -24.84 15.18 7.04
N HIS A 75 -24.93 16.47 6.70
CA HIS A 75 -24.13 17.51 7.34
C HIS A 75 -24.86 18.29 8.44
N ARG A 76 -26.18 18.20 8.53
CA ARG A 76 -26.95 18.89 9.59
C ARG A 76 -27.77 17.91 10.41
N LYS A 77 -28.78 17.26 9.83
CA LYS A 77 -29.74 16.46 10.62
C LYS A 77 -29.11 15.28 11.35
N TYR A 78 -28.18 14.55 10.72
CA TYR A 78 -27.51 13.41 11.37
C TYR A 78 -26.52 13.82 12.47
N LYS A 79 -26.28 15.12 12.64
CA LYS A 79 -25.41 15.73 13.63
C LYS A 79 -26.18 16.55 14.67
N ASP A 80 -27.50 16.67 14.50
CA ASP A 80 -28.41 17.38 15.41
C ASP A 80 -28.79 16.44 16.57
N GLU A 81 -28.59 16.89 17.81
CA GLU A 81 -28.82 16.08 19.01
C GLU A 81 -30.29 15.63 19.14
N LYS A 82 -31.24 16.52 18.81
CA LYS A 82 -32.67 16.20 18.90
C LYS A 82 -33.07 15.15 17.87
N PHE A 83 -32.60 15.29 16.63
CA PHE A 83 -32.83 14.29 15.60
C PHE A 83 -32.16 12.95 15.97
N ALA A 84 -30.93 12.97 16.48
CA ALA A 84 -30.24 11.76 16.92
C ALA A 84 -30.99 11.06 18.06
N GLU A 85 -31.54 11.79 19.03
CA GLU A 85 -32.39 11.23 20.09
C GLU A 85 -33.60 10.48 19.50
N LEU A 86 -34.29 11.07 18.52
CA LEU A 86 -35.41 10.41 17.83
C LEU A 86 -34.98 9.10 17.15
N THR A 87 -33.77 9.05 16.59
CA THR A 87 -33.26 7.83 15.95
C THR A 87 -32.93 6.70 16.93
N ARG A 88 -32.76 6.99 18.23
CA ARG A 88 -32.53 5.95 19.25
C ARG A 88 -33.72 5.02 19.43
N GLY A 89 -34.92 5.42 18.98
CA GLY A 89 -36.09 4.56 18.93
C GLY A 89 -36.09 3.54 17.77
N PHE A 90 -35.00 3.47 16.99
CA PHE A 90 -34.87 2.64 15.80
C PHE A 90 -33.50 1.93 15.74
N VAL A 91 -33.45 0.81 15.03
CA VAL A 91 -32.19 0.20 14.59
C VAL A 91 -31.85 0.78 13.21
N CYS A 92 -30.83 1.63 13.16
CA CYS A 92 -30.54 2.46 11.99
C CYS A 92 -29.53 1.81 11.03
N VAL A 93 -29.77 1.95 9.73
CA VAL A 93 -28.84 1.58 8.65
C VAL A 93 -28.83 2.66 7.56
N ILE A 94 -27.66 2.88 6.96
CA ILE A 94 -27.46 3.89 5.91
C ILE A 94 -26.88 3.21 4.66
N ALA A 95 -27.43 3.55 3.49
CA ALA A 95 -26.87 3.23 2.19
C ALA A 95 -26.47 4.51 1.44
N SER A 96 -25.27 4.48 0.86
CA SER A 96 -24.80 5.48 -0.10
C SER A 96 -23.78 4.82 -1.04
N PRO A 97 -23.89 5.02 -2.36
CA PRO A 97 -22.99 4.42 -3.34
C PRO A 97 -21.63 5.13 -3.44
N THR A 98 -21.51 6.34 -2.87
CA THR A 98 -20.32 7.18 -3.03
C THR A 98 -19.26 6.85 -2.00
N ARG A 99 -18.01 6.63 -2.42
CA ARG A 99 -16.87 6.42 -1.54
C ARG A 99 -16.24 7.76 -1.14
N HIS A 100 -16.05 7.98 0.16
CA HIS A 100 -15.40 9.20 0.71
C HIS A 100 -13.96 8.97 1.18
N ASN A 101 -13.63 7.75 1.58
CA ASN A 101 -12.27 7.34 1.94
C ASN A 101 -11.71 6.40 0.88
N SER A 102 -10.43 6.59 0.50
CA SER A 102 -9.72 5.71 -0.43
C SER A 102 -9.66 4.25 0.03
N ARG A 103 -9.75 4.03 1.35
CA ARG A 103 -9.70 2.72 2.01
C ARG A 103 -10.59 2.68 3.25
N ASP A 104 -10.94 1.47 3.68
CA ASP A 104 -11.85 1.24 4.82
C ASP A 104 -11.13 0.90 6.13
N TYR A 105 -9.85 0.52 6.03
CA TYR A 105 -8.98 0.19 7.16
C TYR A 105 -7.61 0.83 6.97
N ASP A 106 -6.95 1.19 8.06
CA ASP A 106 -5.55 1.63 8.04
C ASP A 106 -4.58 0.44 7.93
N GLU A 107 -3.28 0.73 7.89
CA GLU A 107 -2.21 -0.27 7.79
C GLU A 107 -2.18 -1.23 8.99
N ARG A 108 -2.78 -0.84 10.11
CA ARG A 108 -2.89 -1.63 11.34
C ARG A 108 -4.24 -2.34 11.47
N GLY A 109 -5.02 -2.38 10.39
CA GLY A 109 -6.33 -3.01 10.36
C GLY A 109 -7.41 -2.28 11.16
N ARG A 110 -7.17 -1.03 11.58
CA ARG A 110 -8.15 -0.23 12.31
C ARG A 110 -9.16 0.34 11.32
N ARG A 111 -10.44 0.32 11.70
CA ARG A 111 -11.53 0.86 10.88
C ARG A 111 -11.36 2.37 10.66
N ILE A 112 -11.54 2.81 9.43
CA ILE A 112 -11.62 4.22 9.07
C ILE A 112 -13.08 4.58 8.87
N ALA A 113 -13.61 5.31 9.85
CA ALA A 113 -14.96 5.88 9.81
C ALA A 113 -15.17 6.70 8.54
N CYS A 114 -16.33 6.57 7.90
CA CYS A 114 -16.72 7.43 6.80
C CYS A 114 -16.87 8.86 7.33
N PRO A 115 -16.18 9.87 6.77
CA PRO A 115 -16.28 11.25 7.26
C PRO A 115 -17.72 11.80 7.15
N ARG A 116 -18.52 11.26 6.23
CA ARG A 116 -19.92 11.66 6.01
C ARG A 116 -20.90 11.01 7.01
N PHE A 117 -20.70 9.72 7.33
CA PHE A 117 -21.66 8.93 8.11
C PHE A 117 -21.14 8.46 9.48
N GLY A 118 -19.89 8.74 9.84
CA GLY A 118 -19.30 8.39 11.12
C GLY A 118 -19.04 6.89 11.29
N GLU A 119 -19.78 6.24 12.20
CA GLU A 119 -19.45 4.93 12.78
C GLU A 119 -19.29 3.76 11.77
N VAL A 120 -19.73 3.94 10.51
CA VAL A 120 -19.60 2.97 9.41
C VAL A 120 -18.47 3.34 8.44
N THR A 121 -17.84 2.33 7.83
CA THR A 121 -16.86 2.51 6.75
C THR A 121 -17.55 2.78 5.41
N CYS A 122 -16.79 3.24 4.41
CA CYS A 122 -17.34 3.45 3.06
C CYS A 122 -17.87 2.16 2.46
N ARG A 123 -17.10 1.06 2.56
CA ARG A 123 -17.53 -0.25 2.09
C ARG A 123 -18.78 -0.75 2.80
N GLU A 124 -18.95 -0.48 4.09
CA GLU A 124 -20.15 -0.91 4.83
C GLU A 124 -21.41 -0.26 4.26
N HIS A 125 -21.47 1.08 4.14
CA HIS A 125 -22.66 1.74 3.60
C HIS A 125 -22.85 1.55 2.08
N ILE A 126 -21.79 1.27 1.32
CA ILE A 126 -21.89 0.91 -0.10
C ILE A 126 -22.45 -0.51 -0.25
N SER A 127 -21.90 -1.47 0.51
CA SER A 127 -22.23 -2.89 0.35
C SER A 127 -23.67 -3.24 0.72
N ILE A 128 -24.31 -2.44 1.58
CA ILE A 128 -25.69 -2.66 1.98
C ILE A 128 -26.69 -2.23 0.88
N GLU A 129 -26.29 -1.30 0.00
CA GLU A 129 -27.16 -0.68 -1.01
C GLU A 129 -27.92 -1.71 -1.88
N PRO A 130 -27.27 -2.71 -2.50
CA PRO A 130 -27.96 -3.61 -3.42
C PRO A 130 -29.03 -4.45 -2.71
N TYR A 131 -28.75 -4.86 -1.47
CA TYR A 131 -29.65 -5.66 -0.65
C TYR A 131 -30.87 -4.86 -0.20
N MET A 132 -30.68 -3.59 0.19
CA MET A 132 -31.78 -2.72 0.55
C MET A 132 -32.72 -2.48 -0.63
N TYR A 133 -32.17 -2.19 -1.82
CA TYR A 133 -32.99 -1.95 -3.01
C TYR A 133 -33.77 -3.17 -3.47
N ALA A 134 -33.12 -4.35 -3.49
CA ALA A 134 -33.79 -5.59 -3.83
C ALA A 134 -34.92 -5.93 -2.85
N LYS A 135 -34.70 -5.71 -1.55
CA LYS A 135 -35.61 -6.17 -0.50
C LYS A 135 -36.74 -5.20 -0.17
N TYR A 136 -36.44 -3.91 -0.04
CA TYR A 136 -37.37 -2.93 0.52
C TYR A 136 -37.92 -1.94 -0.51
N PHE A 137 -37.26 -1.79 -1.65
CA PHE A 137 -37.57 -0.72 -2.61
C PHE A 137 -37.99 -1.22 -3.99
N GLY A 138 -38.17 -2.53 -4.17
CA GLY A 138 -38.57 -3.12 -5.46
C GLY A 138 -37.59 -2.81 -6.61
N GLY A 139 -36.31 -2.62 -6.28
CA GLY A 139 -35.27 -2.22 -7.25
C GLY A 139 -35.22 -0.73 -7.62
N LEU A 140 -36.15 0.10 -7.12
CA LEU A 140 -36.21 1.53 -7.47
C LEU A 140 -35.21 2.36 -6.66
N ARG A 141 -34.29 3.04 -7.37
CA ARG A 141 -33.20 3.82 -6.79
C ARG A 141 -33.53 5.31 -6.62
N TYR A 142 -34.12 5.66 -5.48
CA TYR A 142 -34.43 7.04 -5.09
C TYR A 142 -33.61 7.49 -3.88
N ALA A 143 -33.09 8.72 -3.93
CA ALA A 143 -32.42 9.40 -2.82
C ALA A 143 -32.88 10.89 -2.76
N PRO A 144 -33.02 11.48 -1.57
CA PRO A 144 -32.92 10.81 -0.28
C PRO A 144 -34.16 9.96 -0.03
N ARG A 145 -34.01 8.90 0.77
CA ARG A 145 -35.14 8.05 1.19
C ARG A 145 -34.99 7.60 2.63
N HIS A 146 -36.05 7.73 3.41
CA HIS A 146 -36.14 7.30 4.81
C HIS A 146 -37.33 6.38 4.97
N LEU A 147 -37.05 5.10 5.22
CA LEU A 147 -38.04 4.04 5.35
C LEU A 147 -38.03 3.51 6.79
N GLY A 148 -39.20 3.49 7.42
CA GLY A 148 -39.41 2.81 8.68
C GLY A 148 -40.01 1.42 8.45
N VAL A 149 -39.42 0.39 9.04
CA VAL A 149 -39.94 -0.98 8.98
C VAL A 149 -40.13 -1.52 10.39
N SER A 150 -41.33 -1.98 10.72
CA SER A 150 -41.60 -2.62 12.00
C SER A 150 -40.75 -3.89 12.21
N ALA A 151 -40.61 -4.36 13.45
CA ALA A 151 -39.92 -5.62 13.76
C ALA A 151 -40.54 -6.85 13.07
N GLY A 152 -41.83 -6.77 12.70
CA GLY A 152 -42.54 -7.79 11.90
C GLY A 152 -42.26 -7.72 10.40
N GLY A 153 -41.51 -6.73 9.93
CA GLY A 153 -41.17 -6.54 8.52
C GLY A 153 -42.15 -5.67 7.73
N ALA A 154 -43.24 -5.18 8.34
CA ALA A 154 -44.18 -4.29 7.67
C ALA A 154 -43.65 -2.85 7.64
N THR A 155 -43.76 -2.19 6.48
CA THR A 155 -43.47 -0.76 6.32
C THR A 155 -44.43 0.09 7.17
N ILE A 156 -43.89 0.99 7.99
CA ILE A 156 -44.64 1.90 8.86
C ILE A 156 -44.64 3.34 8.34
N PHE A 157 -43.60 3.73 7.58
CA PHE A 157 -43.56 4.96 6.79
C PHE A 157 -42.50 4.84 5.69
N ASP A 158 -42.63 5.60 4.61
CA ASP A 158 -41.67 5.64 3.49
C ASP A 158 -41.64 7.05 2.89
N HIS A 159 -40.59 7.81 3.19
CA HIS A 159 -40.41 9.18 2.69
C HIS A 159 -39.32 9.18 1.63
N PHE A 160 -39.65 9.59 0.41
CA PHE A 160 -38.68 9.80 -0.67
C PHE A 160 -39.04 11.06 -1.45
N LEU A 161 -38.02 11.76 -1.97
CA LEU A 161 -38.19 13.00 -2.75
C LEU A 161 -38.99 14.10 -2.00
N ASN A 162 -39.00 14.06 -0.67
CA ASN A 162 -39.75 15.02 0.14
C ASN A 162 -38.91 16.28 0.36
N GLN A 163 -39.50 17.45 0.12
CA GLN A 163 -38.83 18.74 0.31
C GLN A 163 -38.82 19.16 1.78
N ASP A 164 -39.78 18.71 2.59
CA ASP A 164 -39.81 19.02 4.01
C ASP A 164 -39.12 17.91 4.82
N LEU A 165 -37.89 18.17 5.31
CA LEU A 165 -37.14 17.19 6.10
C LEU A 165 -37.76 16.94 7.49
N SER A 166 -38.66 17.81 7.97
CA SER A 166 -39.29 17.67 9.29
C SER A 166 -40.23 16.47 9.37
N VAL A 167 -40.81 16.05 8.24
CA VAL A 167 -41.70 14.88 8.12
C VAL A 167 -41.03 13.58 8.59
N VAL A 168 -39.72 13.47 8.40
CA VAL A 168 -38.93 12.33 8.87
C VAL A 168 -38.89 12.35 10.39
N GLY A 169 -38.57 13.50 11.01
CA GLY A 169 -38.56 13.67 12.47
C GLY A 169 -39.91 13.31 13.11
N LEU A 170 -41.03 13.80 12.54
CA LEU A 170 -42.38 13.47 13.00
C LEU A 170 -42.69 11.97 12.93
N SER A 171 -42.19 11.29 11.90
CA SER A 171 -42.37 9.84 11.74
C SER A 171 -41.52 9.05 12.72
N LEU A 172 -40.31 9.51 13.01
CA LEU A 172 -39.46 8.93 14.05
C LEU A 172 -40.10 9.08 15.43
N GLU A 173 -40.61 10.26 15.77
CA GLU A 173 -41.31 10.49 17.03
C GLU A 173 -42.55 9.60 17.20
N ARG A 174 -43.36 9.44 16.14
CA ARG A 174 -44.59 8.64 16.17
C ARG A 174 -44.32 7.14 16.33
N HIS A 175 -43.28 6.62 15.70
CA HIS A 175 -43.08 5.18 15.57
C HIS A 175 -41.89 4.63 16.37
N GLY A 176 -41.04 5.51 16.90
CA GLY A 176 -39.90 5.14 17.72
C GLY A 176 -40.35 4.38 18.96
N LYS A 177 -39.58 3.36 19.34
CA LYS A 177 -39.82 2.60 20.57
C LYS A 177 -38.69 2.83 21.53
N ASN A 178 -39.02 3.18 22.78
CA ASN A 178 -38.03 3.23 23.85
C ASN A 178 -37.35 1.87 23.97
N ILE A 179 -36.04 1.90 23.82
CA ILE A 179 -35.18 0.76 24.01
C ILE A 179 -34.94 0.64 25.51
N ALA A 180 -35.42 -0.44 26.14
CA ALA A 180 -34.73 -0.94 27.33
C ALA A 180 -33.33 -1.30 26.86
N GLU A 181 -32.28 -0.68 27.43
CA GLU A 181 -30.88 -0.75 26.97
C GLU A 181 -30.61 -2.07 26.25
N ILE A 182 -30.39 -2.03 24.92
CA ILE A 182 -29.94 -3.22 24.18
C ILE A 182 -28.74 -3.72 24.97
N ASP A 183 -28.87 -4.92 25.54
CA ASP A 183 -27.82 -5.48 26.38
C ASP A 183 -26.49 -5.31 25.66
N ALA A 184 -25.60 -4.50 26.25
CA ALA A 184 -24.32 -4.13 25.67
C ALA A 184 -23.41 -5.35 25.42
N SER A 185 -23.82 -6.54 25.89
CA SER A 185 -23.22 -7.83 25.55
C SER A 185 -23.54 -8.33 24.13
N PHE A 186 -24.44 -7.67 23.38
CA PHE A 186 -24.91 -8.16 22.09
C PHE A 186 -23.87 -8.01 20.97
N GLU A 187 -23.21 -9.10 20.64
CA GLU A 187 -22.05 -9.17 19.75
C GLU A 187 -22.29 -8.71 18.29
N ARG A 188 -23.55 -8.54 17.87
CA ARG A 188 -23.90 -8.04 16.52
C ARG A 188 -24.10 -6.54 16.43
N ASP A 189 -24.28 -5.86 17.56
CA ASP A 189 -24.48 -4.43 17.59
C ASP A 189 -23.19 -3.66 17.25
N ALA A 190 -23.31 -2.62 16.42
CA ALA A 190 -22.18 -1.81 15.99
C ALA A 190 -21.50 -1.06 17.15
N VAL A 191 -22.24 -0.61 18.16
CA VAL A 191 -21.68 0.05 19.34
C VAL A 191 -20.90 -0.96 20.18
N ALA A 192 -21.48 -2.13 20.44
CA ALA A 192 -20.80 -3.24 21.12
C ALA A 192 -19.50 -3.66 20.39
N ARG A 193 -19.54 -3.81 19.06
CA ARG A 193 -18.35 -4.11 18.24
C ARG A 193 -17.27 -3.04 18.37
N SER A 194 -17.66 -1.76 18.29
CA SER A 194 -16.73 -0.65 18.44
C SER A 194 -16.12 -0.59 19.85
N LYS A 195 -16.88 -0.98 20.88
CA LYS A 195 -16.35 -1.14 22.25
C LYS A 195 -15.30 -2.24 22.33
N MET A 196 -15.56 -3.42 21.75
CA MET A 196 -14.60 -4.52 21.71
C MET A 196 -13.32 -4.16 20.94
N GLU A 197 -13.42 -3.42 19.84
CA GLU A 197 -12.24 -2.95 19.08
C GLU A 197 -11.39 -2.00 19.94
N ARG A 198 -12.01 -1.06 20.65
CA ARG A 198 -11.29 -0.19 21.60
C ARG A 198 -10.66 -0.97 22.74
N GLU A 199 -11.38 -1.95 23.29
CA GLU A 199 -10.87 -2.86 24.32
C GLU A 199 -9.66 -3.64 23.80
N PHE A 200 -9.72 -4.18 22.58
CA PHE A 200 -8.61 -4.88 21.95
C PHE A 200 -7.37 -3.98 21.84
N LEU A 201 -7.53 -2.76 21.34
CA LEU A 201 -6.42 -1.81 21.16
C LEU A 201 -5.80 -1.36 22.50
N ALA A 202 -6.60 -1.22 23.56
CA ALA A 202 -6.14 -0.81 24.89
C ALA A 202 -5.56 -1.97 25.73
N SER A 203 -5.86 -3.21 25.36
CA SER A 203 -5.51 -4.42 26.11
C SER A 203 -4.05 -4.86 25.92
N ASP A 204 -3.54 -5.66 26.85
CA ASP A 204 -2.30 -6.41 26.69
C ASP A 204 -2.48 -7.62 25.74
N ALA A 205 -1.38 -8.31 25.43
CA ALA A 205 -1.40 -9.47 24.54
C ALA A 205 -2.33 -10.59 25.03
N LYS A 206 -2.38 -10.86 26.35
CA LYS A 206 -3.19 -11.94 26.93
C LYS A 206 -4.68 -11.66 26.76
N ALA A 207 -5.13 -10.45 27.03
CA ALA A 207 -6.52 -10.03 26.84
C ALA A 207 -6.90 -10.01 25.36
N ARG A 208 -6.00 -9.56 24.45
CA ARG A 208 -6.22 -9.64 23.00
C ARG A 208 -6.42 -11.08 22.51
N LEU A 209 -5.64 -12.04 23.01
CA LEU A 209 -5.79 -13.46 22.69
C LEU A 209 -7.17 -14.01 23.13
N ALA A 210 -7.68 -13.57 24.28
CA ALA A 210 -9.00 -13.95 24.76
C ALA A 210 -10.12 -13.36 23.87
N LEU A 211 -9.98 -12.09 23.47
CA LEU A 211 -10.91 -11.44 22.54
C LEU A 211 -10.94 -12.13 21.17
N LEU A 212 -9.80 -12.57 20.63
CA LEU A 212 -9.75 -13.33 19.37
C LEU A 212 -10.46 -14.69 19.46
N LYS A 213 -10.37 -15.37 20.62
CA LYS A 213 -11.09 -16.62 20.86
C LYS A 213 -12.61 -16.40 20.83
N ARG A 214 -13.07 -15.30 21.45
CA ARG A 214 -14.48 -14.88 21.43
C ARG A 214 -14.92 -14.47 20.02
N ALA A 215 -14.11 -13.67 19.32
CA ALA A 215 -14.38 -13.23 17.95
C ALA A 215 -14.64 -14.39 16.99
N ARG A 216 -13.84 -15.46 17.08
CA ARG A 216 -14.04 -16.70 16.31
C ARG A 216 -15.37 -17.39 16.61
N SER A 217 -15.79 -17.39 17.88
CA SER A 217 -16.94 -18.17 18.37
C SER A 217 -18.27 -17.41 18.23
N SER A 218 -18.21 -16.10 18.00
CA SER A 218 -19.38 -15.26 17.74
C SER A 218 -20.08 -15.65 16.44
N THR A 219 -21.40 -15.39 16.36
CA THR A 219 -22.22 -15.69 15.17
C THR A 219 -22.97 -14.43 14.74
N PRO A 220 -22.63 -13.78 13.60
CA PRO A 220 -21.50 -14.11 12.73
C PRO A 220 -20.15 -13.82 13.41
N PRO A 221 -19.05 -14.40 12.90
CA PRO A 221 -17.71 -14.10 13.41
C PRO A 221 -17.37 -12.61 13.34
N GLN A 222 -16.63 -12.12 14.33
CA GLN A 222 -16.18 -10.73 14.40
C GLN A 222 -14.89 -10.52 13.61
N TYR A 223 -15.05 -10.39 12.30
CA TYR A 223 -13.94 -10.20 11.35
C TYR A 223 -13.10 -8.95 11.62
N ASP A 224 -13.67 -7.90 12.20
CA ASP A 224 -12.93 -6.67 12.54
C ASP A 224 -11.90 -6.90 13.65
N LEU A 225 -12.24 -7.69 14.68
CA LEU A 225 -11.28 -8.08 15.71
C LEU A 225 -10.21 -9.04 15.17
N ILE A 226 -10.61 -9.98 14.31
CA ILE A 226 -9.67 -10.88 13.64
C ILE A 226 -8.68 -10.06 12.82
N ARG A 227 -9.16 -9.07 12.05
CA ARG A 227 -8.33 -8.15 11.28
C ARG A 227 -7.34 -7.39 12.17
N LEU A 228 -7.80 -6.77 13.26
CA LEU A 228 -6.90 -6.10 14.22
C LEU A 228 -5.82 -7.05 14.73
N GLY A 229 -6.18 -8.30 15.03
CA GLY A 229 -5.22 -9.31 15.47
C GLY A 229 -4.23 -9.72 14.38
N LEU A 230 -4.61 -9.76 13.11
CA LEU A 230 -3.71 -10.05 11.99
C LEU A 230 -2.61 -8.97 11.84
N HIS A 231 -2.90 -7.73 12.24
CA HIS A 231 -1.95 -6.61 12.16
C HIS A 231 -1.33 -6.25 13.52
N ASP A 232 -1.47 -7.12 14.53
CA ASP A 232 -0.91 -6.88 15.86
C ASP A 232 0.63 -6.94 15.84
N GLU A 233 1.29 -6.15 16.69
CA GLU A 233 2.76 -6.14 16.78
C GLU A 233 3.30 -7.48 17.33
N SER A 234 2.53 -8.18 18.16
CA SER A 234 2.87 -9.52 18.68
C SER A 234 2.63 -10.63 17.66
N ALA A 235 3.70 -11.37 17.34
CA ALA A 235 3.62 -12.54 16.46
C ALA A 235 2.63 -13.61 16.97
N GLU A 236 2.53 -13.78 18.29
CA GLU A 236 1.59 -14.72 18.90
C GLU A 236 0.13 -14.31 18.66
N VAL A 237 -0.17 -13.02 18.74
CA VAL A 237 -1.51 -12.49 18.48
C VAL A 237 -1.85 -12.65 17.00
N ARG A 238 -0.92 -12.35 16.08
CA ARG A 238 -1.09 -12.58 14.64
C ARG A 238 -1.36 -14.04 14.30
N GLU A 239 -0.59 -14.95 14.90
CA GLU A 239 -0.81 -16.39 14.71
C GLU A 239 -2.20 -16.82 15.22
N ARG A 240 -2.60 -16.35 16.40
CA ARG A 240 -3.94 -16.64 16.94
C ARG A 240 -5.05 -16.09 16.05
N ALA A 241 -4.88 -14.89 15.51
CA ALA A 241 -5.83 -14.26 14.60
C ALA A 241 -5.96 -15.04 13.28
N ALA A 242 -4.85 -15.50 12.70
CA ALA A 242 -4.88 -16.35 11.51
C ALA A 242 -5.56 -17.71 11.79
N LYS A 243 -5.33 -18.32 12.97
CA LYS A 243 -6.06 -19.52 13.43
C LYS A 243 -7.55 -19.24 13.67
N ALA A 244 -7.89 -18.05 14.17
CA ALA A 244 -9.27 -17.61 14.34
C ALA A 244 -9.97 -17.48 12.99
N LEU A 245 -9.33 -16.82 12.02
CA LEU A 245 -9.80 -16.70 10.64
C LEU A 245 -10.03 -18.07 10.01
N ALA A 246 -9.07 -19.00 10.10
CA ALA A 246 -9.24 -20.35 9.57
C ALA A 246 -10.45 -21.09 10.18
N GLY A 247 -10.80 -20.79 11.43
CA GLY A 247 -11.98 -21.33 12.11
C GLY A 247 -13.30 -20.65 11.72
N ALA A 248 -13.25 -19.45 11.14
CA ALA A 248 -14.37 -18.56 10.89
C ALA A 248 -14.54 -18.19 9.40
N ILE A 249 -13.76 -18.79 8.50
CA ILE A 249 -13.72 -18.39 7.09
C ILE A 249 -15.04 -18.71 6.38
N GLY A 250 -15.60 -17.69 5.75
CA GLY A 250 -16.75 -17.70 4.86
C GLY A 250 -16.57 -16.75 3.67
N PRO A 251 -17.54 -16.68 2.75
CA PRO A 251 -17.48 -15.82 1.55
C PRO A 251 -17.13 -14.35 1.84
N GLU A 252 -17.62 -13.80 2.95
CA GLU A 252 -17.40 -12.42 3.38
C GLU A 252 -15.99 -12.13 3.92
N SER A 253 -15.18 -13.17 4.13
CA SER A 253 -13.87 -13.11 4.79
C SER A 253 -12.72 -13.53 3.90
N VAL A 254 -12.97 -13.80 2.62
CA VAL A 254 -11.93 -14.20 1.65
C VAL A 254 -10.82 -13.16 1.58
N ASP A 255 -11.16 -11.87 1.61
CA ASP A 255 -10.17 -10.76 1.62
C ASP A 255 -9.22 -10.84 2.82
N LEU A 256 -9.68 -11.31 3.98
CA LEU A 256 -8.84 -11.45 5.18
C LEU A 256 -7.77 -12.52 5.02
N VAL A 257 -7.91 -13.45 4.08
CA VAL A 257 -6.86 -14.44 3.80
C VAL A 257 -5.64 -13.76 3.20
N PHE A 258 -5.83 -12.75 2.35
CA PHE A 258 -4.72 -11.93 1.86
C PHE A 258 -4.10 -11.09 2.98
N GLU A 259 -4.90 -10.57 3.91
CA GLU A 259 -4.37 -9.88 5.09
C GLU A 259 -3.56 -10.83 6.00
N ALA A 260 -4.01 -12.08 6.16
CA ALA A 260 -3.24 -13.09 6.90
C ALA A 260 -1.93 -13.45 6.20
N LEU A 261 -1.91 -13.51 4.86
CA LEU A 261 -0.67 -13.66 4.09
C LEU A 261 0.28 -12.48 4.31
N ARG A 262 -0.22 -11.24 4.20
CA ARG A 262 0.57 -10.01 4.47
C ARG A 262 1.16 -9.97 5.88
N SER A 263 0.45 -10.52 6.86
CA SER A 263 0.86 -10.50 8.27
C SER A 263 2.03 -11.42 8.64
N GLY A 264 2.42 -12.32 7.74
CA GLY A 264 3.42 -13.35 8.05
C GLY A 264 2.89 -14.43 8.99
N ALA A 265 1.64 -14.84 8.81
CA ALA A 265 1.03 -15.85 9.67
C ALA A 265 1.86 -17.15 9.69
N ALA A 266 1.93 -17.81 10.85
CA ALA A 266 2.70 -19.04 11.00
C ALA A 266 2.23 -20.14 10.04
N LYS A 267 3.16 -21.01 9.62
CA LYS A 267 2.90 -22.08 8.62
C LYS A 267 1.69 -22.95 8.95
N ASP A 268 1.51 -23.31 10.23
CA ASP A 268 0.36 -24.12 10.65
C ASP A 268 -0.97 -23.39 10.48
N ALA A 269 -1.00 -22.07 10.70
CA ALA A 269 -2.17 -21.24 10.47
C ALA A 269 -2.47 -21.13 8.96
N LEU A 270 -1.44 -20.91 8.13
CA LEU A 270 -1.57 -20.89 6.67
C LEU A 270 -2.08 -22.23 6.12
N LYS A 271 -1.60 -23.36 6.65
CA LYS A 271 -2.10 -24.70 6.30
C LYS A 271 -3.58 -24.87 6.68
N ALA A 272 -3.99 -24.35 7.83
CA ALA A 272 -5.39 -24.36 8.24
C ALA A 272 -6.27 -23.50 7.32
N LEU A 273 -5.81 -22.31 6.92
CA LEU A 273 -6.47 -21.45 5.94
C LEU A 273 -6.62 -22.14 4.59
N ARG A 274 -5.54 -22.75 4.08
CA ARG A 274 -5.55 -23.52 2.82
C ARG A 274 -6.64 -24.59 2.81
N LYS A 275 -6.74 -25.38 3.88
CA LYS A 275 -7.78 -26.43 3.99
C LYS A 275 -9.18 -25.85 3.92
N ARG A 276 -9.40 -24.68 4.52
CA ARG A 276 -10.73 -24.11 4.73
C ARG A 276 -11.20 -23.20 3.60
N ILE A 277 -10.29 -22.59 2.85
CA ILE A 277 -10.60 -21.80 1.66
C ILE A 277 -10.87 -22.67 0.42
N ALA A 278 -10.35 -23.90 0.39
CA ALA A 278 -10.47 -24.79 -0.77
C ALA A 278 -11.91 -25.06 -1.24
N PRO A 279 -12.93 -25.22 -0.37
CA PRO A 279 -14.32 -25.31 -0.81
C PRO A 279 -14.83 -24.02 -1.47
N LEU A 280 -14.47 -22.84 -0.95
CA LEU A 280 -14.90 -21.54 -1.48
C LEU A 280 -14.27 -21.24 -2.85
N ALA A 281 -13.04 -21.71 -3.08
CA ALA A 281 -12.31 -21.54 -4.32
C ALA A 281 -12.98 -22.16 -5.56
N LYS A 282 -14.00 -23.00 -5.38
CA LYS A 282 -14.77 -23.57 -6.51
C LYS A 282 -15.65 -22.52 -7.19
N ASP A 283 -16.20 -21.60 -6.40
CA ASP A 283 -17.22 -20.66 -6.84
C ASP A 283 -16.75 -19.19 -6.78
N ASP A 284 -15.65 -18.92 -6.07
CA ASP A 284 -15.10 -17.58 -5.87
C ASP A 284 -13.67 -17.47 -6.45
N LYS A 285 -13.49 -16.57 -7.43
CA LYS A 285 -12.20 -16.33 -8.13
C LYS A 285 -11.12 -15.81 -7.17
N THR A 286 -11.50 -14.97 -6.21
CA THR A 286 -10.60 -14.38 -5.21
C THR A 286 -10.12 -15.46 -4.23
N ALA A 287 -11.02 -16.35 -3.80
CA ALA A 287 -10.70 -17.52 -2.99
C ALA A 287 -9.80 -18.50 -3.75
N ALA A 288 -10.04 -18.71 -5.05
CA ALA A 288 -9.18 -19.53 -5.91
C ALA A 288 -7.76 -18.97 -6.00
N LYS A 289 -7.61 -17.64 -6.18
CA LYS A 289 -6.30 -16.97 -6.17
C LYS A 289 -5.57 -17.14 -4.84
N ALA A 290 -6.24 -16.86 -3.72
CA ALA A 290 -5.67 -17.05 -2.39
C ALA A 290 -5.25 -18.50 -2.14
N LEU A 291 -6.06 -19.48 -2.56
CA LEU A 291 -5.71 -20.90 -2.47
C LEU A 291 -4.46 -21.24 -3.28
N ARG A 292 -4.33 -20.75 -4.52
CA ARG A 292 -3.15 -20.98 -5.35
C ARG A 292 -1.88 -20.43 -4.70
N ILE A 293 -1.94 -19.24 -4.13
CA ILE A 293 -0.82 -18.62 -3.41
C ILE A 293 -0.43 -19.47 -2.19
N LEU A 294 -1.42 -19.86 -1.37
CA LEU A 294 -1.19 -20.73 -0.20
C LEU A 294 -0.56 -22.07 -0.59
N ILE A 295 -1.03 -22.70 -1.67
CA ILE A 295 -0.42 -23.95 -2.18
C ILE A 295 1.00 -23.67 -2.68
N GLY A 296 1.22 -22.58 -3.41
CA GLY A 296 2.51 -22.24 -4.00
C GLY A 296 3.59 -21.99 -2.96
N LEU A 297 3.24 -21.33 -1.84
CA LEU A 297 4.15 -21.06 -0.72
C LEU A 297 4.44 -22.30 0.14
N ASP A 298 3.48 -23.22 0.27
CA ASP A 298 3.61 -24.45 1.06
C ASP A 298 4.32 -25.57 0.28
N SER A 299 4.23 -25.55 -1.05
CA SER A 299 4.80 -26.60 -1.91
C SER A 299 6.26 -26.33 -2.26
N SER A 300 7.05 -27.40 -2.33
CA SER A 300 8.43 -27.34 -2.85
C SER A 300 8.44 -27.33 -4.37
N SER A 301 9.30 -26.51 -4.98
CA SER A 301 9.62 -26.65 -6.40
C SER A 301 10.22 -28.04 -6.67
N LYS A 302 9.80 -28.66 -7.78
CA LYS A 302 10.39 -29.93 -8.26
C LYS A 302 11.74 -29.71 -8.96
N ILE A 303 12.01 -28.48 -9.41
CA ILE A 303 13.22 -28.10 -10.14
C ILE A 303 14.27 -27.54 -9.17
N VAL A 304 13.85 -26.65 -8.26
CA VAL A 304 14.74 -25.97 -7.31
C VAL A 304 14.45 -26.43 -5.88
N ASN A 305 15.18 -27.46 -5.41
CA ASN A 305 15.08 -27.89 -4.02
C ASN A 305 15.77 -26.91 -3.07
N ARG A 306 14.99 -26.04 -2.41
CA ARG A 306 15.48 -24.98 -1.52
C ARG A 306 16.55 -25.44 -0.51
N ASN A 307 16.35 -26.58 0.14
CA ASN A 307 17.28 -27.07 1.17
C ASN A 307 18.60 -27.54 0.56
N ALA A 308 18.53 -28.22 -0.59
CA ALA A 308 19.72 -28.65 -1.32
C ALA A 308 20.53 -27.44 -1.81
N TRP A 309 19.87 -26.42 -2.36
CA TRP A 309 20.49 -25.18 -2.80
C TRP A 309 21.10 -24.38 -1.63
N LYS A 310 20.37 -24.22 -0.52
CA LYS A 310 20.90 -23.60 0.70
C LYS A 310 22.16 -24.31 1.18
N LYS A 311 22.19 -25.64 1.17
CA LYS A 311 23.37 -26.43 1.57
C LYS A 311 24.53 -26.27 0.58
N ALA A 312 24.24 -26.27 -0.72
CA ALA A 312 25.26 -26.16 -1.77
C ALA A 312 25.89 -24.76 -1.83
N ILE A 313 25.11 -23.71 -1.54
CA ILE A 313 25.57 -22.31 -1.51
C ILE A 313 26.19 -21.95 -0.15
N GLY A 314 25.65 -22.47 0.96
CA GLY A 314 25.89 -21.98 2.33
C GLY A 314 27.31 -22.09 2.86
N ASN A 315 28.23 -22.71 2.13
CA ASN A 315 29.67 -22.73 2.46
C ASN A 315 30.44 -21.56 1.83
N THR A 316 29.82 -20.79 0.94
CA THR A 316 30.46 -19.68 0.24
C THR A 316 30.17 -18.38 0.99
N LYS A 317 31.22 -17.64 1.37
CA LYS A 317 31.06 -16.32 1.97
C LYS A 317 30.31 -15.44 0.97
N LEU A 318 29.23 -14.78 1.42
CA LEU A 318 28.57 -13.75 0.62
C LEU A 318 29.61 -12.65 0.36
N ALA A 319 30.07 -12.53 -0.88
CA ALA A 319 30.91 -11.43 -1.29
C ALA A 319 30.06 -10.15 -1.38
N ALA A 320 30.66 -9.01 -1.05
CA ALA A 320 30.11 -7.72 -1.46
C ALA A 320 29.92 -7.76 -2.99
N ALA A 321 28.81 -7.20 -3.48
CA ALA A 321 28.49 -7.27 -4.89
C ALA A 321 29.63 -6.67 -5.72
N GLU A 322 30.32 -7.49 -6.50
CA GLU A 322 31.28 -7.00 -7.49
C GLU A 322 30.51 -6.21 -8.54
N ARG A 323 30.58 -4.89 -8.43
CA ARG A 323 30.21 -3.97 -9.50
C ARG A 323 31.32 -4.06 -10.53
N ASN A 324 31.18 -4.94 -11.52
CA ASN A 324 31.59 -4.61 -12.89
C ASN A 324 31.05 -5.64 -13.88
N PRO A 325 30.35 -5.23 -14.95
CA PRO A 325 30.38 -5.99 -16.18
C PRO A 325 31.86 -6.20 -16.53
N GLU A 326 32.24 -7.42 -16.89
CA GLU A 326 33.60 -7.66 -17.37
C GLU A 326 33.91 -6.68 -18.50
N ASP A 327 35.12 -6.12 -18.48
CA ASP A 327 35.55 -5.18 -19.50
C ASP A 327 35.38 -5.84 -20.87
N ILE A 328 34.60 -5.18 -21.74
CA ILE A 328 34.29 -5.68 -23.08
C ILE A 328 35.58 -5.95 -23.84
N ASP A 329 36.61 -5.13 -23.64
CA ASP A 329 37.89 -5.29 -24.34
C ASP A 329 38.63 -6.55 -23.88
N LEU A 330 38.58 -6.88 -22.58
CA LEU A 330 39.13 -8.12 -22.04
C LEU A 330 38.35 -9.35 -22.53
N LEU A 331 37.02 -9.25 -22.60
CA LEU A 331 36.17 -10.31 -23.14
C LEU A 331 36.43 -10.55 -24.63
N LEU A 332 36.60 -9.49 -25.42
CA LEU A 332 36.93 -9.59 -26.85
C LEU A 332 38.32 -10.21 -27.06
N GLU A 333 39.30 -9.86 -26.23
CA GLU A 333 40.63 -10.47 -26.29
C GLU A 333 40.59 -11.96 -25.93
N LYS A 334 39.84 -12.33 -24.88
CA LYS A 334 39.57 -13.73 -24.54
C LYS A 334 38.88 -14.48 -25.68
N LEU A 335 37.93 -13.85 -26.37
CA LEU A 335 37.26 -14.45 -27.52
C LEU A 335 38.25 -14.73 -28.68
N LYS A 336 39.20 -13.82 -28.95
CA LYS A 336 40.26 -14.06 -29.95
C LYS A 336 41.16 -15.23 -29.57
N GLN A 337 41.53 -15.33 -28.29
CA GLN A 337 42.34 -16.44 -27.79
C GLN A 337 41.61 -17.79 -27.96
N LEU A 338 40.32 -17.82 -27.67
CA LEU A 338 39.48 -19.00 -27.88
C LEU A 338 39.33 -19.35 -29.37
N ASP A 339 39.18 -18.36 -30.26
CA ASP A 339 39.14 -18.60 -31.71
C ASP A 339 40.46 -19.21 -32.22
N HIS A 340 41.60 -18.72 -31.72
CA HIS A 340 42.91 -19.31 -32.05
C HIS A 340 43.03 -20.75 -31.53
N GLN A 341 42.68 -21.01 -30.27
CA GLN A 341 42.68 -22.36 -29.70
C GLN A 341 41.74 -23.31 -30.46
N GLN A 342 40.58 -22.84 -30.89
CA GLN A 342 39.62 -23.65 -31.66
C GLN A 342 40.18 -24.03 -33.03
N LYS A 343 40.96 -23.15 -33.67
CA LYS A 343 41.64 -23.44 -34.95
C LYS A 343 42.76 -24.46 -34.79
N GLU A 344 43.49 -24.43 -33.68
CA GLU A 344 44.59 -25.36 -33.41
C GLU A 344 44.11 -26.72 -32.88
N SER A 345 43.12 -26.72 -32.00
CA SER A 345 42.59 -27.92 -31.34
C SER A 345 41.09 -27.75 -31.04
N PRO A 346 40.20 -28.11 -32.00
CA PRO A 346 38.77 -27.98 -31.81
C PRO A 346 38.29 -28.95 -30.74
N THR A 347 37.81 -28.42 -29.62
CA THR A 347 37.25 -29.23 -28.52
C THR A 347 35.90 -28.69 -28.08
N ALA A 348 35.02 -29.58 -27.63
CA ALA A 348 33.71 -29.22 -27.10
C ALA A 348 33.82 -28.21 -25.94
N ALA A 349 34.88 -28.31 -25.13
CA ALA A 349 35.17 -27.38 -24.04
C ALA A 349 35.53 -25.97 -24.54
N CYS A 350 36.25 -25.86 -25.65
CA CYS A 350 36.59 -24.57 -26.26
C CYS A 350 35.34 -23.91 -26.89
N GLN A 351 34.45 -24.68 -27.53
CA GLN A 351 33.15 -24.19 -28.00
C GLN A 351 32.24 -23.74 -26.84
N GLU A 352 32.18 -24.50 -25.72
CA GLU A 352 31.43 -24.11 -24.51
C GLU A 352 31.97 -22.77 -23.94
N ALA A 353 33.29 -22.62 -23.84
CA ALA A 353 33.93 -21.39 -23.37
C ALA A 353 33.68 -20.20 -24.32
N THR A 354 33.67 -20.45 -25.64
CA THR A 354 33.34 -19.47 -26.67
C THR A 354 31.90 -18.99 -26.52
N ALA A 355 30.96 -19.92 -26.38
CA ALA A 355 29.55 -19.64 -26.17
C ALA A 355 29.31 -18.78 -24.92
N ARG A 356 29.96 -19.12 -23.80
CA ARG A 356 29.88 -18.34 -22.56
C ARG A 356 30.46 -16.93 -22.74
N THR A 357 31.64 -16.82 -23.34
CA THR A 357 32.30 -15.51 -23.56
C THR A 357 31.45 -14.60 -24.47
N LEU A 358 30.84 -15.14 -25.53
CA LEU A 358 29.93 -14.40 -26.40
C LEU A 358 28.69 -13.89 -25.64
N LEU A 359 28.11 -14.74 -24.77
CA LEU A 359 26.98 -14.34 -23.92
C LEU A 359 27.38 -13.23 -22.93
N ASP A 360 28.57 -13.29 -22.36
CA ASP A 360 29.06 -12.25 -21.44
C ASP A 360 29.32 -10.92 -22.18
N ILE A 361 29.85 -10.97 -23.41
CA ILE A 361 29.96 -9.78 -24.29
C ILE A 361 28.58 -9.19 -24.59
N ALA A 362 27.60 -10.03 -24.92
CA ALA A 362 26.22 -9.59 -25.18
C ALA A 362 25.64 -8.82 -23.97
N LYS A 363 25.79 -9.36 -22.75
CA LYS A 363 25.34 -8.70 -21.52
C LYS A 363 26.06 -7.38 -21.27
N ALA A 364 27.38 -7.34 -21.49
CA ALA A 364 28.17 -6.13 -21.31
C ALA A 364 27.80 -5.03 -22.33
N ARG A 365 27.51 -5.39 -23.59
CA ARG A 365 26.99 -4.46 -24.61
C ARG A 365 25.63 -3.90 -24.23
N MET A 366 24.73 -4.77 -23.77
CA MET A 366 23.39 -4.37 -23.32
C MET A 366 23.47 -3.37 -22.15
N ALA A 367 24.40 -3.58 -21.20
CA ALA A 367 24.64 -2.64 -20.11
C ALA A 367 25.16 -1.27 -20.58
N LYS A 368 25.80 -1.20 -21.75
CA LYS A 368 26.21 0.06 -22.42
C LYS A 368 25.16 0.60 -23.40
N GLY A 369 23.94 0.05 -23.42
CA GLY A 369 22.87 0.46 -24.32
C GLY A 369 23.10 0.09 -25.80
N SER A 370 23.99 -0.85 -26.09
CA SER A 370 24.28 -1.34 -27.45
C SER A 370 23.50 -2.60 -27.77
N ASP A 371 23.12 -2.78 -29.04
CA ASP A 371 22.45 -4.00 -29.53
C ASP A 371 23.34 -5.25 -29.31
N PRO A 372 22.84 -6.27 -28.57
CA PRO A 372 23.56 -7.50 -28.29
C PRO A 372 23.19 -8.67 -29.24
N THR A 373 22.24 -8.48 -30.16
CA THR A 373 21.54 -9.57 -30.87
C THR A 373 22.47 -10.58 -31.55
N TYR A 374 23.45 -10.13 -32.32
CA TYR A 374 24.38 -11.03 -33.02
C TYR A 374 25.21 -11.90 -32.05
N PHE A 375 25.71 -11.31 -30.96
CA PHE A 375 26.47 -12.06 -29.95
C PHE A 375 25.60 -13.11 -29.24
N LEU A 376 24.31 -12.85 -29.06
CA LEU A 376 23.37 -13.82 -28.48
C LEU A 376 23.12 -15.00 -29.43
N ILE A 377 22.93 -14.72 -30.73
CA ILE A 377 22.76 -15.74 -31.76
C ILE A 377 24.03 -16.60 -31.87
N ASP A 378 25.20 -15.96 -31.87
CA ASP A 378 26.49 -16.65 -31.94
C ASP A 378 26.76 -17.48 -30.68
N ALA A 379 26.43 -16.97 -29.49
CA ALA A 379 26.53 -17.69 -28.23
C ALA A 379 25.67 -18.97 -28.26
N ARG A 380 24.42 -18.86 -28.71
CA ARG A 380 23.52 -20.02 -28.86
C ARG A 380 24.08 -21.03 -29.85
N SER A 381 24.54 -20.56 -31.01
CA SER A 381 25.11 -21.42 -32.06
C SER A 381 26.37 -22.15 -31.60
N ALA A 382 27.25 -21.46 -30.86
CA ALA A 382 28.44 -22.05 -30.27
C ALA A 382 28.09 -23.09 -29.19
N ALA A 383 27.08 -22.85 -28.37
CA ALA A 383 26.62 -23.81 -27.37
C ALA A 383 26.00 -25.07 -28.02
N GLU A 384 25.31 -24.93 -29.15
CA GLU A 384 24.76 -26.06 -29.92
C GLU A 384 25.87 -26.91 -30.55
N ARG A 385 26.91 -26.28 -31.10
CA ARG A 385 28.10 -27.00 -31.57
C ARG A 385 28.83 -27.72 -30.44
N ALA A 386 29.01 -27.04 -29.30
CA ALA A 386 29.62 -27.66 -28.12
C ALA A 386 28.84 -28.92 -27.70
N ASP A 387 27.51 -28.86 -27.67
CA ASP A 387 26.65 -30.00 -27.32
C ASP A 387 26.81 -31.15 -28.33
N ALA A 388 26.82 -30.84 -29.63
CA ALA A 388 27.04 -31.83 -30.69
C ALA A 388 28.44 -32.48 -30.64
N GLU A 389 29.45 -31.76 -30.15
CA GLU A 389 30.83 -32.25 -29.96
C GLU A 389 31.03 -32.98 -28.62
N GLY A 390 29.97 -33.18 -27.83
CA GLY A 390 30.01 -33.95 -26.59
C GLY A 390 30.31 -33.14 -25.33
N ALA A 391 30.09 -31.81 -25.36
CA ALA A 391 30.14 -30.98 -24.16
C ALA A 391 29.09 -31.43 -23.13
N THR A 392 29.21 -30.90 -21.91
CA THR A 392 28.28 -31.25 -20.85
C THR A 392 26.91 -30.62 -21.12
N HIS A 393 25.95 -31.41 -21.61
CA HIS A 393 24.63 -30.97 -22.08
C HIS A 393 23.89 -29.95 -21.19
N PHE A 394 23.97 -30.09 -19.87
CA PHE A 394 23.28 -29.14 -18.98
C PHE A 394 23.93 -27.74 -18.96
N ARG A 395 25.23 -27.63 -19.23
CA ARG A 395 25.95 -26.35 -19.27
C ARG A 395 25.65 -25.59 -20.56
N THR A 396 25.66 -26.30 -21.69
CA THR A 396 25.27 -25.74 -22.99
C THR A 396 23.79 -25.35 -22.98
N ALA A 397 22.91 -26.17 -22.39
CA ALA A 397 21.51 -25.81 -22.17
C ALA A 397 21.33 -24.53 -21.34
N ALA A 398 22.15 -24.32 -20.30
CA ALA A 398 22.10 -23.09 -19.51
C ALA A 398 22.47 -21.84 -20.34
N ILE A 399 23.55 -21.90 -21.13
CA ILE A 399 23.94 -20.81 -22.03
C ILE A 399 22.82 -20.50 -23.04
N ARG A 400 22.25 -21.55 -23.64
CA ARG A 400 21.13 -21.41 -24.60
C ARG A 400 19.88 -20.84 -23.94
N ALA A 401 19.57 -21.22 -22.69
CA ALA A 401 18.44 -20.68 -21.95
C ALA A 401 18.59 -19.17 -21.71
N GLU A 402 19.78 -18.73 -21.28
CA GLU A 402 20.08 -17.31 -21.07
C GLU A 402 20.04 -16.52 -22.38
N ALA A 403 20.62 -17.05 -23.47
CA ALA A 403 20.58 -16.43 -24.79
C ALA A 403 19.13 -16.31 -25.32
N ALA A 404 18.34 -17.38 -25.24
CA ALA A 404 16.93 -17.40 -25.62
C ALA A 404 16.11 -16.38 -24.81
N TYR A 405 16.37 -16.27 -23.50
CA TYR A 405 15.71 -15.27 -22.66
C TYR A 405 15.98 -13.84 -23.14
N LEU A 406 17.24 -13.51 -23.43
CA LEU A 406 17.64 -12.19 -23.90
C LEU A 406 17.14 -11.89 -25.34
N LEU A 407 16.91 -12.93 -26.13
CA LEU A 407 16.26 -12.85 -27.45
C LEU A 407 14.72 -12.83 -27.37
N SER A 408 14.15 -12.80 -26.16
CA SER A 408 12.69 -12.85 -25.92
C SER A 408 12.00 -14.15 -26.36
N GLU A 409 12.73 -15.24 -26.50
CA GLU A 409 12.23 -16.60 -26.80
C GLU A 409 11.89 -17.34 -25.50
N PHE A 410 10.90 -16.82 -24.78
CA PHE A 410 10.64 -17.17 -23.38
C PHE A 410 10.28 -18.64 -23.13
N GLU A 411 9.54 -19.29 -24.05
CA GLU A 411 9.16 -20.69 -23.91
C GLU A 411 10.38 -21.62 -23.99
N VAL A 412 11.25 -21.38 -25.00
CA VAL A 412 12.51 -22.10 -25.20
C VAL A 412 13.44 -21.90 -24.01
N ALA A 413 13.56 -20.66 -23.53
CA ALA A 413 14.38 -20.33 -22.38
C ALA A 413 13.93 -21.07 -21.11
N LEU A 414 12.62 -21.12 -20.86
CA LEU A 414 12.05 -21.78 -19.68
C LEU A 414 12.25 -23.30 -19.73
N GLU A 415 12.06 -23.92 -20.89
CA GLU A 415 12.28 -25.35 -21.08
C GLU A 415 13.73 -25.72 -20.79
N LEU A 416 14.68 -25.04 -21.45
CA LEU A 416 16.11 -25.28 -21.27
C LEU A 416 16.57 -25.03 -19.82
N ALA A 417 16.10 -23.95 -19.19
CA ALA A 417 16.42 -23.66 -17.80
C ALA A 417 15.88 -24.74 -16.84
N SER A 418 14.67 -25.23 -17.08
CA SER A 418 14.04 -26.29 -16.28
C SER A 418 14.83 -27.60 -16.34
N GLN A 419 15.42 -27.93 -17.50
CA GLN A 419 16.24 -29.12 -17.70
C GLN A 419 17.64 -28.98 -17.08
N ALA A 420 18.25 -27.80 -17.18
CA ALA A 420 19.61 -27.54 -16.72
C ALA A 420 19.73 -27.40 -15.19
N LEU A 421 18.79 -26.68 -14.55
CA LEU A 421 18.89 -26.28 -13.13
C LEU A 421 19.13 -27.43 -12.14
N PRO A 422 18.44 -28.59 -12.23
CA PRO A 422 18.67 -29.69 -11.29
C PRO A 422 20.12 -30.20 -11.28
N LYS A 423 20.81 -30.15 -12.43
CA LYS A 423 22.21 -30.58 -12.59
C LYS A 423 23.20 -29.47 -12.22
N HIS A 424 22.79 -28.20 -12.34
CA HIS A 424 23.58 -27.03 -11.91
C HIS A 424 23.80 -26.93 -10.40
N LEU A 425 23.12 -27.74 -9.58
CA LEU A 425 23.38 -27.80 -8.14
C LEU A 425 24.87 -28.12 -7.82
N LYS A 426 25.58 -28.84 -8.70
CA LYS A 426 27.02 -29.12 -8.55
C LYS A 426 27.89 -27.88 -8.77
N LEU A 427 27.34 -26.86 -9.41
CA LEU A 427 27.97 -25.57 -9.73
C LEU A 427 27.26 -24.43 -8.97
N ALA A 428 26.64 -24.74 -7.82
CA ALA A 428 25.71 -23.84 -7.14
C ALA A 428 26.31 -22.51 -6.68
N ALA A 429 27.64 -22.38 -6.59
CA ALA A 429 28.31 -21.14 -6.21
C ALA A 429 28.79 -20.31 -7.41
N LYS A 430 28.62 -20.79 -8.65
CA LYS A 430 29.12 -20.13 -9.86
C LYS A 430 28.17 -19.03 -10.34
N ARG A 431 28.72 -17.97 -10.93
CA ARG A 431 27.94 -16.86 -11.50
C ARG A 431 26.90 -17.34 -12.52
N GLU A 432 27.28 -18.24 -13.43
CA GLU A 432 26.33 -18.76 -14.43
C GLU A 432 25.09 -19.42 -13.82
N THR A 433 25.24 -20.01 -12.63
CA THR A 433 24.13 -20.64 -11.93
C THR A 433 23.18 -19.60 -11.33
N ALA A 434 23.70 -18.45 -10.88
CA ALA A 434 22.88 -17.33 -10.46
C ALA A 434 22.04 -16.79 -11.63
N ASP A 435 22.68 -16.61 -12.78
CA ASP A 435 22.01 -16.07 -13.97
C ASP A 435 20.89 -17.02 -14.45
N LEU A 436 21.17 -18.32 -14.50
CA LEU A 436 20.18 -19.35 -14.84
C LEU A 436 19.00 -19.41 -13.86
N LEU A 437 19.26 -19.33 -12.55
CA LEU A 437 18.21 -19.22 -11.53
C LEU A 437 17.36 -17.95 -11.74
N GLY A 438 18.00 -16.84 -12.10
CA GLY A 438 17.34 -15.57 -12.40
C GLY A 438 16.39 -15.67 -13.58
N VAL A 439 16.86 -16.23 -14.70
CA VAL A 439 16.04 -16.46 -15.91
C VAL A 439 14.82 -17.32 -15.57
N PHE A 440 15.03 -18.46 -14.90
CA PHE A 440 13.95 -19.35 -14.53
C PHE A 440 12.91 -18.69 -13.61
N ALA A 441 13.37 -17.94 -12.60
CA ALA A 441 12.50 -17.24 -11.67
C ALA A 441 11.69 -16.13 -12.36
N GLN A 442 12.34 -15.32 -13.20
CA GLN A 442 11.71 -14.22 -13.95
C GLN A 442 10.67 -14.73 -14.94
N LEU A 443 10.97 -15.82 -15.67
CA LEU A 443 10.02 -16.42 -16.61
C LEU A 443 8.79 -17.01 -15.91
N ARG A 444 8.97 -17.62 -14.73
CA ARG A 444 7.85 -18.10 -13.92
C ARG A 444 7.02 -16.96 -13.34
N ALA A 445 7.65 -15.89 -12.88
CA ALA A 445 6.95 -14.68 -12.44
C ALA A 445 6.15 -14.04 -13.59
N LYS A 446 6.78 -13.91 -14.77
CA LYS A 446 6.14 -13.40 -15.98
C LYS A 446 4.91 -14.23 -16.36
N ALA A 447 5.00 -15.56 -16.35
CA ALA A 447 3.86 -16.41 -16.64
C ALA A 447 2.68 -16.18 -15.67
N ILE A 448 2.95 -15.89 -14.39
CA ILE A 448 1.91 -15.52 -13.42
C ILE A 448 1.28 -14.17 -13.77
N TYR A 449 2.10 -13.16 -14.09
CA TYR A 449 1.60 -11.84 -14.48
C TYR A 449 0.73 -11.92 -15.73
N ASP A 450 1.23 -12.57 -16.78
CA ASP A 450 0.52 -12.72 -18.06
C ASP A 450 -0.83 -13.44 -17.87
N ALA A 451 -0.88 -14.46 -17.01
CA ALA A 451 -2.12 -15.18 -16.71
C ALA A 451 -3.11 -14.31 -15.94
N GLU A 452 -2.66 -13.57 -14.93
CA GLU A 452 -3.54 -12.70 -14.13
C GLU A 452 -4.06 -11.49 -14.93
N ASP A 453 -3.24 -10.90 -15.81
CA ASP A 453 -3.65 -9.84 -16.73
C ASP A 453 -4.73 -10.33 -17.70
N LYS A 454 -4.63 -11.58 -18.16
CA LYS A 454 -5.65 -12.26 -18.98
C LYS A 454 -6.81 -12.84 -18.17
N GLN A 455 -6.80 -12.71 -16.85
CA GLN A 455 -7.74 -13.35 -15.91
C GLN A 455 -7.84 -14.87 -16.06
N GLU A 456 -6.75 -15.51 -16.50
CA GLU A 456 -6.59 -16.95 -16.65
C GLU A 456 -6.13 -17.62 -15.34
N GLN A 457 -6.44 -18.90 -15.21
CA GLN A 457 -5.92 -19.69 -14.09
C GLN A 457 -4.48 -20.12 -14.38
N TRP A 458 -3.62 -20.04 -13.37
CA TRP A 458 -2.25 -20.55 -13.40
C TRP A 458 -2.04 -21.62 -12.33
N PRO A 459 -1.15 -22.61 -12.55
CA PRO A 459 -0.88 -23.66 -11.57
C PRO A 459 0.00 -23.14 -10.42
N ALA A 460 -0.33 -23.52 -9.19
CA ALA A 460 0.41 -23.12 -7.99
C ALA A 460 1.91 -23.46 -8.02
N SER A 461 2.30 -24.47 -8.80
CA SER A 461 3.71 -24.84 -9.01
C SER A 461 4.53 -23.74 -9.66
N TRP A 462 3.93 -22.83 -10.45
CA TRP A 462 4.67 -21.68 -10.99
C TRP A 462 5.17 -20.76 -9.89
N LEU A 463 4.35 -20.51 -8.86
CA LEU A 463 4.78 -19.73 -7.70
C LEU A 463 5.82 -20.50 -6.87
N SER A 464 5.63 -21.80 -6.64
CA SER A 464 6.63 -22.61 -5.93
C SER A 464 7.99 -22.58 -6.63
N ASP A 465 8.01 -22.66 -7.96
CA ASP A 465 9.20 -22.57 -8.78
C ASP A 465 9.88 -21.20 -8.67
N ALA A 466 9.14 -20.11 -8.95
CA ALA A 466 9.67 -18.75 -8.86
C ALA A 466 10.18 -18.42 -7.46
N HIS A 467 9.36 -18.68 -6.44
CA HIS A 467 9.69 -18.39 -5.05
C HIS A 467 10.91 -19.19 -4.57
N SER A 468 11.02 -20.48 -4.92
CA SER A 468 12.18 -21.30 -4.55
C SER A 468 13.47 -20.84 -5.23
N ALA A 469 13.38 -20.49 -6.52
CA ALA A 469 14.52 -19.97 -7.29
C ALA A 469 15.01 -18.62 -6.74
N TYR A 470 14.10 -17.69 -6.49
CA TYR A 470 14.45 -16.42 -5.86
C TYR A 470 14.99 -16.59 -4.43
N GLN A 471 14.46 -17.51 -3.63
CA GLN A 471 15.03 -17.80 -2.31
C GLN A 471 16.47 -18.33 -2.40
N ALA A 472 16.78 -19.17 -3.39
CA ALA A 472 18.15 -19.59 -3.65
C ALA A 472 19.03 -18.39 -4.02
N LEU A 473 18.55 -17.48 -4.88
CA LEU A 473 19.24 -16.24 -5.24
C LEU A 473 19.52 -15.32 -4.04
N THR A 474 18.59 -15.21 -3.07
CA THR A 474 18.84 -14.40 -1.86
C THR A 474 20.04 -14.87 -1.04
N LEU A 475 20.48 -16.12 -1.23
CA LEU A 475 21.65 -16.70 -0.57
C LEU A 475 22.89 -16.73 -1.48
N HIS A 476 22.73 -16.50 -2.79
CA HIS A 476 23.76 -16.76 -3.79
C HIS A 476 24.80 -15.63 -3.86
N PRO A 477 26.12 -15.90 -3.81
CA PRO A 477 27.18 -14.87 -3.77
C PRO A 477 27.26 -13.98 -5.03
N HIS A 478 26.70 -14.44 -6.15
CA HIS A 478 26.64 -13.67 -7.41
C HIS A 478 25.23 -13.18 -7.79
N ALA A 479 24.22 -13.29 -6.91
CA ALA A 479 22.92 -12.70 -7.22
C ALA A 479 23.01 -11.18 -7.43
N SER A 480 22.28 -10.66 -8.41
CA SER A 480 22.29 -9.24 -8.79
C SER A 480 21.19 -8.45 -8.09
N GLU A 481 21.34 -7.12 -8.04
CA GLU A 481 20.31 -6.18 -7.58
C GLU A 481 18.96 -6.40 -8.31
N SER A 482 19.00 -6.52 -9.64
CA SER A 482 17.81 -6.74 -10.48
C SER A 482 17.04 -8.04 -10.14
N GLN A 483 17.73 -9.06 -9.63
CA GLN A 483 17.08 -10.29 -9.18
C GLN A 483 16.32 -10.10 -7.85
N PHE A 484 16.86 -9.28 -6.94
CA PHE A 484 16.13 -8.90 -5.71
C PHE A 484 14.93 -8.01 -6.02
N VAL A 485 15.10 -7.03 -6.91
CA VAL A 485 14.02 -6.20 -7.45
C VAL A 485 12.91 -7.07 -8.05
N GLY A 486 13.26 -8.02 -8.93
CA GLY A 486 12.29 -8.95 -9.53
C GLY A 486 11.55 -9.80 -8.50
N TYR A 487 12.23 -10.25 -7.44
CA TYR A 487 11.59 -11.02 -6.38
C TYR A 487 10.61 -10.17 -5.56
N SER A 488 11.04 -8.98 -5.16
CA SER A 488 10.21 -8.02 -4.41
C SER A 488 8.96 -7.62 -5.20
N SER A 489 9.10 -7.39 -6.52
CA SER A 489 7.97 -7.13 -7.41
C SER A 489 6.96 -8.28 -7.42
N LEU A 490 7.41 -9.54 -7.50
CA LEU A 490 6.53 -10.71 -7.44
C LEU A 490 5.79 -10.81 -6.11
N LEU A 491 6.50 -10.60 -5.00
CA LEU A 491 5.91 -10.66 -3.67
C LEU A 491 4.90 -9.54 -3.45
N THR A 492 5.22 -8.31 -3.88
CA THR A 492 4.32 -7.16 -3.84
C THR A 492 3.06 -7.42 -4.67
N TYR A 493 3.21 -7.92 -5.90
CA TYR A 493 2.10 -8.24 -6.79
C TYR A 493 1.13 -9.26 -6.18
N LEU A 494 1.67 -10.27 -5.48
CA LEU A 494 0.87 -11.30 -4.80
C LEU A 494 0.38 -10.87 -3.41
N GLY A 495 0.75 -9.68 -2.93
CA GLY A 495 0.40 -9.17 -1.61
C GLY A 495 1.10 -9.92 -0.46
N LEU A 496 2.30 -10.43 -0.67
CA LEU A 496 3.11 -11.16 0.30
C LEU A 496 4.08 -10.22 1.04
N GLU A 497 3.50 -9.24 1.75
CA GLU A 497 4.28 -8.13 2.32
C GLU A 497 5.28 -8.58 3.40
N HIS A 498 4.93 -9.57 4.24
CA HIS A 498 5.87 -10.07 5.25
C HIS A 498 7.14 -10.66 4.62
N GLU A 499 6.98 -11.56 3.65
CA GLU A 499 8.07 -12.14 2.89
C GLU A 499 8.86 -11.06 2.14
N ASN A 500 8.17 -10.07 1.58
CA ASN A 500 8.79 -8.98 0.85
C ASN A 500 9.71 -8.14 1.76
N GLY A 501 9.26 -7.81 2.96
CA GLY A 501 10.07 -7.07 3.94
C GLY A 501 11.35 -7.81 4.31
N ASP A 502 11.30 -9.13 4.46
CA ASP A 502 12.48 -9.97 4.71
C ASP A 502 13.45 -10.00 3.53
N VAL A 503 12.93 -9.97 2.30
CA VAL A 503 13.73 -9.92 1.08
C VAL A 503 14.40 -8.57 0.94
N LEU A 504 13.66 -7.48 1.10
CA LEU A 504 14.17 -6.12 0.97
C LEU A 504 15.21 -5.78 2.04
N ARG A 505 15.03 -6.20 3.30
CA ARG A 505 16.07 -6.04 4.34
C ARG A 505 17.37 -6.74 3.96
N ARG A 506 17.29 -7.98 3.46
CA ARG A 506 18.48 -8.71 2.97
C ARG A 506 19.08 -8.08 1.72
N ALA A 507 18.25 -7.54 0.84
CA ALA A 507 18.69 -6.82 -0.35
C ALA A 507 19.47 -5.57 0.05
N LEU A 508 18.94 -4.74 0.95
CA LEU A 508 19.60 -3.54 1.45
C LEU A 508 20.88 -3.84 2.24
N ALA A 509 20.90 -4.94 3.00
CA ALA A 509 22.11 -5.40 3.66
C ALA A 509 23.26 -5.68 2.68
N ARG A 510 22.91 -6.09 1.44
CA ARG A 510 23.88 -6.45 0.39
C ARG A 510 24.15 -5.34 -0.62
N PHE A 511 23.14 -4.53 -0.93
CA PHE A 511 23.16 -3.45 -1.91
C PHE A 511 22.72 -2.13 -1.25
N PRO A 512 23.44 -1.64 -0.23
CA PRO A 512 23.04 -0.45 0.53
C PRO A 512 23.09 0.86 -0.29
N LEU A 513 23.62 0.80 -1.52
CA LEU A 513 23.71 1.94 -2.44
C LEU A 513 22.60 1.93 -3.51
N SER A 514 21.72 0.93 -3.51
CA SER A 514 20.68 0.78 -4.55
C SER A 514 19.49 1.70 -4.29
N GLY A 515 19.37 2.76 -5.10
CA GLY A 515 18.21 3.66 -5.05
C GLY A 515 16.88 2.94 -5.30
N GLU A 516 16.85 1.97 -6.22
CA GLU A 516 15.65 1.21 -6.54
C GLU A 516 15.19 0.33 -5.36
N LEU A 517 16.10 -0.41 -4.72
CA LEU A 517 15.76 -1.22 -3.54
C LEU A 517 15.33 -0.35 -2.36
N HIS A 518 15.95 0.82 -2.17
CA HIS A 518 15.52 1.77 -1.14
C HIS A 518 14.12 2.33 -1.40
N GLN A 519 13.77 2.62 -2.66
CA GLN A 519 12.42 3.01 -3.05
C GLN A 519 11.41 1.89 -2.76
N GLN A 520 11.68 0.67 -3.23
CA GLN A 520 10.79 -0.47 -2.96
C GLN A 520 10.63 -0.77 -1.47
N PHE A 521 11.70 -0.59 -0.68
CA PHE A 521 11.64 -0.74 0.76
C PHE A 521 10.75 0.31 1.43
N ARG A 522 10.86 1.59 1.05
CA ARG A 522 9.94 2.62 1.54
C ARG A 522 8.50 2.33 1.17
N ASP A 523 8.25 1.93 -0.08
CA ASP A 523 6.90 1.61 -0.55
C ASP A 523 6.29 0.41 0.19
N HIS A 524 7.11 -0.62 0.44
CA HIS A 524 6.73 -1.77 1.27
C HIS A 524 6.37 -1.35 2.71
N VAL A 525 7.23 -0.57 3.36
CA VAL A 525 7.00 -0.10 4.73
C VAL A 525 5.77 0.80 4.80
N TRP A 526 5.57 1.65 3.79
CA TRP A 526 4.37 2.48 3.69
C TRP A 526 3.09 1.65 3.65
N ARG A 527 3.05 0.56 2.89
CA ARG A 527 1.87 -0.32 2.80
C ARG A 527 1.64 -1.15 4.07
N SER A 528 2.70 -1.53 4.77
CA SER A 528 2.64 -2.49 5.89
C SER A 528 2.57 -1.83 7.27
N ASP A 529 3.43 -0.86 7.54
CA ASP A 529 3.55 -0.20 8.84
C ASP A 529 3.10 1.28 8.79
N GLY A 530 2.79 1.79 7.59
CA GLY A 530 2.51 3.18 7.35
C GLY A 530 3.75 4.07 7.42
N PRO A 531 3.56 5.39 7.25
CA PRO A 531 4.66 6.38 7.28
C PRO A 531 5.45 6.37 8.59
N PHE A 532 4.80 6.11 9.72
CA PHE A 532 5.46 6.01 11.03
C PHE A 532 6.34 4.75 11.18
N GLY A 533 6.18 3.79 10.27
CA GLY A 533 7.03 2.61 10.19
C GLY A 533 8.40 2.90 9.60
N LEU A 534 8.52 3.94 8.76
CA LEU A 534 9.70 4.19 7.92
C LEU A 534 11.01 4.24 8.72
N GLU A 535 11.09 5.12 9.72
CA GLU A 535 12.31 5.29 10.52
C GLU A 535 12.71 3.99 11.24
N ARG A 536 11.75 3.34 11.91
CA ARG A 536 11.96 2.07 12.63
C ARG A 536 12.36 0.93 11.70
N ALA A 537 11.83 0.91 10.48
CA ALA A 537 12.13 -0.14 9.51
C ALA A 537 13.58 -0.06 9.04
N TYR A 538 14.10 1.15 8.80
CA TYR A 538 15.52 1.36 8.49
C TYR A 538 16.40 0.94 9.68
N GLU A 539 16.05 1.31 10.92
CA GLU A 539 16.82 0.90 12.11
C GLU A 539 16.97 -0.61 12.29
N ARG A 540 16.04 -1.40 11.73
CA ARG A 540 16.05 -2.88 11.78
C ARG A 540 16.83 -3.53 10.63
N VAL A 541 17.36 -2.78 9.68
CA VAL A 541 18.22 -3.36 8.63
C VAL A 541 19.57 -3.65 9.24
N ASP A 542 19.94 -4.93 9.27
CA ASP A 542 21.20 -5.40 9.82
C ASP A 542 22.33 -5.13 8.81
N LEU A 543 23.19 -4.18 9.14
CA LEU A 543 24.33 -3.76 8.35
C LEU A 543 25.59 -3.85 9.22
N SER A 544 26.64 -4.50 8.70
CA SER A 544 27.94 -4.53 9.37
C SER A 544 28.55 -3.14 9.48
N GLU A 545 28.34 -2.32 8.45
CA GLU A 545 28.75 -0.92 8.38
C GLU A 545 27.63 -0.12 7.71
N ARG A 546 27.40 1.11 8.17
CA ARG A 546 26.37 2.00 7.61
C ARG A 546 27.04 2.99 6.65
N PRO A 547 27.04 2.73 5.32
CA PRO A 547 27.65 3.64 4.36
C PRO A 547 26.88 4.96 4.31
N ALA A 548 27.54 6.02 3.85
CA ALA A 548 26.94 7.34 3.71
C ALA A 548 25.60 7.30 2.95
N ALA A 549 25.54 6.63 1.80
CA ALA A 549 24.32 6.51 1.01
C ALA A 549 23.15 5.88 1.80
N TYR A 550 23.41 4.88 2.63
CA TYR A 550 22.37 4.27 3.45
C TYR A 550 21.83 5.26 4.48
N THR A 551 22.73 6.02 5.13
CA THR A 551 22.39 7.10 6.05
C THR A 551 21.57 8.18 5.34
N TRP A 552 21.94 8.54 4.12
CA TRP A 552 21.17 9.45 3.24
C TRP A 552 19.75 8.94 2.99
N PHE A 553 19.58 7.66 2.61
CA PHE A 553 18.24 7.09 2.38
C PHE A 553 17.39 7.04 3.66
N ARG A 554 18.01 6.84 4.82
CA ARG A 554 17.34 6.92 6.13
C ARG A 554 16.91 8.36 6.45
N ALA A 555 17.74 9.35 6.12
CA ALA A 555 17.40 10.77 6.24
C ALA A 555 16.18 11.11 5.39
N TYR A 556 16.18 10.68 4.12
CA TYR A 556 15.05 10.86 3.20
C TYR A 556 13.77 10.18 3.70
N ALA A 557 13.86 8.97 4.28
CA ALA A 557 12.72 8.31 4.90
C ALA A 557 12.14 9.10 6.10
N SER A 558 12.99 9.77 6.87
CA SER A 558 12.59 10.65 7.99
C SER A 558 11.90 11.92 7.49
N LEU A 559 12.39 12.49 6.37
CA LEU A 559 11.77 13.63 5.70
C LEU A 559 10.34 13.30 5.22
N VAL A 560 10.17 12.18 4.52
CA VAL A 560 8.85 11.70 4.04
C VAL A 560 7.89 11.47 5.21
N CYS A 561 8.37 10.93 6.34
CA CYS A 561 7.59 10.78 7.57
C CYS A 561 7.13 12.15 8.11
N ALA A 562 8.02 13.15 8.12
CA ALA A 562 7.74 14.51 8.59
C ALA A 562 6.65 15.20 7.77
N GLU A 563 6.71 15.10 6.45
CA GLU A 563 5.70 15.64 5.53
C GLU A 563 4.35 14.93 5.70
N HIS A 564 4.36 13.61 5.92
CA HIS A 564 3.10 12.92 6.20
C HIS A 564 2.50 13.36 7.53
N LEU A 565 3.31 13.56 8.57
CA LEU A 565 2.87 14.12 9.84
C LEU A 565 2.27 15.53 9.68
N ARG A 566 2.78 16.36 8.76
CA ARG A 566 2.15 17.65 8.40
C ARG A 566 0.76 17.49 7.83
N ARG A 567 0.55 16.55 6.89
CA ARG A 567 -0.77 16.28 6.30
C ARG A 567 -1.79 15.80 7.32
N LEU A 568 -1.34 15.25 8.45
CA LEU A 568 -2.18 14.83 9.57
C LEU A 568 -2.24 15.87 10.72
N GLU A 569 -1.74 17.08 10.50
CA GLU A 569 -1.74 18.18 11.48
C GLU A 569 -0.99 17.84 12.80
N LYS A 570 -0.03 16.91 12.75
CA LYS A 570 0.80 16.51 13.89
C LYS A 570 2.08 17.33 13.94
N ALA A 571 1.93 18.62 14.21
CA ALA A 571 3.01 19.61 14.12
C ALA A 571 4.24 19.27 14.98
N LYS A 572 4.05 18.78 16.22
CA LYS A 572 5.15 18.48 17.14
C LYS A 572 5.99 17.29 16.65
N GLU A 573 5.33 16.20 16.27
CA GLU A 573 5.97 15.00 15.76
C GLU A 573 6.65 15.27 14.41
N SER A 574 5.98 16.06 13.55
CA SER A 574 6.53 16.50 12.26
C SER A 574 7.84 17.27 12.44
N ARG A 575 7.86 18.27 13.32
CA ARG A 575 9.07 19.02 13.68
C ARG A 575 10.21 18.08 14.10
N SER A 576 9.95 17.16 15.01
CA SER A 576 10.98 16.22 15.47
C SER A 576 11.49 15.31 14.35
N ALA A 577 10.66 14.97 13.38
CA ALA A 577 11.06 14.18 12.21
C ALA A 577 11.93 14.99 11.22
N TYR A 578 11.59 16.26 10.95
CA TYR A 578 12.45 17.15 10.15
C TYR A 578 13.83 17.36 10.81
N GLU A 579 13.87 17.62 12.12
CA GLU A 579 15.13 17.78 12.86
C GLU A 579 15.99 16.50 12.81
N ARG A 580 15.38 15.31 12.83
CA ARG A 580 16.09 14.04 12.63
C ARG A 580 16.60 13.89 11.20
N ALA A 581 15.79 14.24 10.20
CA ALA A 581 16.18 14.18 8.80
C ALA A 581 17.41 15.05 8.54
N ILE A 582 17.43 16.30 9.05
CA ILE A 582 18.56 17.22 8.92
C ILE A 582 19.85 16.60 9.49
N ARG A 583 19.82 16.10 10.73
CA ARG A 583 20.99 15.45 11.35
C ARG A 583 21.50 14.27 10.51
N LEU A 584 20.61 13.42 10.01
CA LEU A 584 21.02 12.26 9.20
C LEU A 584 21.62 12.66 7.84
N PHE A 585 21.14 13.74 7.22
CA PHE A 585 21.75 14.29 6.00
C PHE A 585 23.14 14.88 6.27
N GLU A 586 23.32 15.54 7.42
CA GLU A 586 24.63 16.02 7.89
C GLU A 586 25.58 14.85 8.15
N ASP A 587 25.15 13.83 8.90
CA ASP A 587 25.91 12.60 9.14
C ASP A 587 26.35 11.94 7.82
N SER A 588 25.46 11.84 6.83
CA SER A 588 25.79 11.30 5.50
C SER A 588 26.87 12.12 4.79
N THR A 589 26.83 13.44 4.93
CA THR A 589 27.79 14.35 4.30
C THR A 589 29.16 14.29 4.98
N GLU A 590 29.19 14.08 6.29
CA GLU A 590 30.41 13.88 7.06
C GLU A 590 31.09 12.55 6.72
N LEU A 591 30.29 11.49 6.52
CA LEU A 591 30.80 10.18 6.11
C LEU A 591 31.39 10.21 4.69
N GLU A 592 30.73 10.90 3.75
CA GLU A 592 31.17 10.99 2.35
C GLU A 592 30.73 12.31 1.71
N GLY A 593 31.72 13.16 1.39
CA GLY A 593 31.48 14.52 0.93
C GLY A 593 30.72 14.64 -0.40
N GLU A 594 30.67 13.58 -1.23
CA GLU A 594 29.91 13.56 -2.48
C GLU A 594 28.40 13.76 -2.26
N PHE A 595 27.89 13.38 -1.10
CA PHE A 595 26.48 13.59 -0.75
C PHE A 595 26.15 15.02 -0.34
N ARG A 596 27.14 15.92 -0.19
CA ARG A 596 26.94 17.27 0.36
C ARG A 596 25.92 18.09 -0.41
N GLU A 597 26.06 18.16 -1.74
CA GLU A 597 25.22 18.99 -2.61
C GLU A 597 23.75 18.55 -2.49
N ASN A 598 23.53 17.24 -2.67
CA ASN A 598 22.21 16.64 -2.62
C ASN A 598 21.60 16.68 -1.19
N SER A 599 22.40 16.43 -0.15
CA SER A 599 21.97 16.54 1.25
C SER A 599 21.57 17.97 1.62
N ASN A 600 22.36 18.96 1.20
CA ASN A 600 22.06 20.37 1.43
C ASN A 600 20.74 20.79 0.77
N HIS A 601 20.39 20.22 -0.38
CA HIS A 601 19.08 20.43 -0.99
C HIS A 601 17.94 20.01 -0.06
N PHE A 602 17.97 18.77 0.45
CA PHE A 602 16.91 18.29 1.35
C PHE A 602 16.93 18.93 2.74
N ILE A 603 18.11 19.32 3.25
CA ILE A 603 18.23 20.10 4.49
C ILE A 603 17.56 21.47 4.32
N ALA A 604 17.79 22.15 3.20
CA ALA A 604 17.15 23.44 2.92
C ALA A 604 15.61 23.31 2.93
N LEU A 605 15.05 22.32 2.23
CA LEU A 605 13.61 22.06 2.23
C LEU A 605 13.07 21.78 3.65
N ALA A 606 13.79 20.97 4.44
CA ALA A 606 13.40 20.68 5.82
C ALA A 606 13.44 21.92 6.74
N LEU A 607 14.46 22.78 6.60
CA LEU A 607 14.58 24.04 7.33
C LEU A 607 13.44 25.01 6.98
N ALA A 608 13.06 25.08 5.70
CA ALA A 608 11.94 25.90 5.26
C ALA A 608 10.61 25.43 5.89
N GLU A 609 10.33 24.13 5.92
CA GLU A 609 9.13 23.62 6.60
C GLU A 609 9.17 23.81 8.12
N LEU A 610 10.35 23.73 8.75
CA LEU A 610 10.50 24.12 10.16
C LEU A 610 10.18 25.61 10.38
N ALA A 611 10.55 26.49 9.45
CA ALA A 611 10.17 27.90 9.49
C ALA A 611 8.64 28.07 9.40
N PHE A 612 7.99 27.33 8.49
CA PHE A 612 6.53 27.34 8.38
C PHE A 612 5.83 26.84 9.66
N LEU A 613 6.36 25.79 10.30
CA LEU A 613 5.86 25.30 11.59
C LEU A 613 6.05 26.31 12.73
N ALA A 614 7.12 27.10 12.72
CA ALA A 614 7.31 28.20 13.65
C ALA A 614 6.32 29.34 13.38
N LEU A 615 6.05 29.63 12.10
CA LEU A 615 5.05 30.61 11.67
C LEU A 615 3.63 30.25 12.14
N GLU A 616 3.21 28.99 12.01
CA GLU A 616 1.92 28.49 12.52
C GLU A 616 1.75 28.66 14.04
N ARG A 617 2.87 28.86 14.76
CA ARG A 617 2.90 29.12 16.21
C ARG A 617 3.10 30.58 16.55
N GLU A 618 3.01 31.48 15.56
CA GLU A 618 3.25 32.91 15.69
C GLU A 618 4.67 33.27 16.17
N ASP A 619 5.62 32.34 16.06
CA ASP A 619 7.03 32.56 16.39
C ASP A 619 7.77 33.13 15.18
N LEU A 620 7.48 34.41 14.88
CA LEU A 620 8.02 35.14 13.72
C LEU A 620 9.55 35.24 13.74
N SER A 621 10.16 35.29 14.92
CA SER A 621 11.62 35.34 15.08
C SER A 621 12.26 34.02 14.65
N THR A 622 11.79 32.89 15.20
CA THR A 622 12.33 31.58 14.83
C THR A 622 12.04 31.26 13.37
N SER A 623 10.86 31.63 12.86
CA SER A 623 10.50 31.47 11.46
C SER A 623 11.44 32.22 10.52
N SER A 624 11.70 33.51 10.79
CA SER A 624 12.63 34.33 10.00
C SER A 624 14.05 33.78 10.02
N GLU A 625 14.51 33.26 11.16
CA GLU A 625 15.86 32.68 11.27
C GLU A 625 15.99 31.38 10.47
N LEU A 626 15.02 30.47 10.60
CA LEU A 626 15.04 29.18 9.91
C LEU A 626 14.94 29.32 8.38
N ILE A 627 14.16 30.27 7.88
CA ILE A 627 14.08 30.49 6.43
C ILE A 627 15.36 31.08 5.87
N VAL A 628 16.07 31.91 6.64
CA VAL A 628 17.42 32.35 6.25
C VAL A 628 18.38 31.17 6.23
N GLN A 629 18.39 30.33 7.27
CA GLN A 629 19.25 29.14 7.30
C GLN A 629 18.98 28.18 6.13
N SER A 630 17.71 28.04 5.71
CA SER A 630 17.36 27.29 4.50
C SER A 630 18.05 27.85 3.26
N LEU A 631 17.99 29.17 3.06
CA LEU A 631 18.60 29.82 1.88
C LEU A 631 20.12 29.85 1.97
N GLU A 632 20.71 30.07 3.14
CA GLU A 632 22.16 29.97 3.37
C GLU A 632 22.67 28.56 3.06
N ARG A 633 21.88 27.53 3.36
CA ARG A 633 22.28 26.14 3.14
C ARG A 633 22.42 25.80 1.65
N ARG A 634 21.47 26.22 0.81
CA ARG A 634 21.50 26.03 -0.66
C ARG A 634 20.52 26.98 -1.36
N PRO A 635 20.95 28.18 -1.80
CA PRO A 635 20.08 29.17 -2.46
C PRO A 635 19.34 28.63 -3.67
N GLU A 636 19.96 27.72 -4.44
CA GLU A 636 19.41 27.09 -5.64
C GLU A 636 18.20 26.19 -5.37
N SER A 637 17.88 25.91 -4.09
CA SER A 637 16.68 25.17 -3.70
C SER A 637 15.48 26.08 -3.43
N SER A 638 15.63 27.41 -3.53
CA SER A 638 14.61 28.39 -3.14
C SER A 638 13.24 28.17 -3.82
N HIS A 639 13.24 27.75 -5.08
CA HIS A 639 12.03 27.50 -5.87
C HIS A 639 11.65 26.01 -5.96
N ALA A 640 12.46 25.11 -5.41
CA ALA A 640 12.14 23.69 -5.42
C ALA A 640 10.98 23.39 -4.45
N ALA A 641 9.98 22.68 -4.94
CA ALA A 641 8.86 22.24 -4.11
C ALA A 641 9.23 20.98 -3.31
N ASP A 642 8.84 20.95 -2.06
CA ASP A 642 8.86 19.77 -1.21
C ASP A 642 7.71 18.80 -1.56
N GLY A 643 7.57 17.69 -0.81
CA GLY A 643 6.47 16.75 -1.04
C GLY A 643 5.08 17.31 -0.68
N LEU A 644 4.98 18.48 -0.07
CA LEU A 644 3.75 19.21 0.21
C LEU A 644 3.41 20.25 -0.87
N GLY A 645 4.27 20.40 -1.89
CA GLY A 645 4.10 21.37 -2.96
C GLY A 645 4.50 22.80 -2.55
N ARG A 646 5.28 22.95 -1.47
CA ARG A 646 5.74 24.25 -0.95
C ARG A 646 7.22 24.41 -1.24
N SER A 647 7.63 25.62 -1.58
CA SER A 647 9.04 25.97 -1.76
C SER A 647 9.49 26.93 -0.66
N PRO A 648 10.81 26.99 -0.36
CA PRO A 648 11.35 28.00 0.56
C PRO A 648 10.93 29.43 0.18
N HIS A 649 10.88 29.75 -1.12
CA HIS A 649 10.41 31.06 -1.60
C HIS A 649 8.97 31.36 -1.19
N LEU A 650 8.04 30.42 -1.37
CA LEU A 650 6.63 30.61 -0.97
C LEU A 650 6.50 30.79 0.55
N ILE A 651 7.30 30.04 1.32
CA ILE A 651 7.31 30.16 2.78
C ILE A 651 7.86 31.52 3.20
N LEU A 652 8.95 31.99 2.59
CA LEU A 652 9.51 33.33 2.81
C LEU A 652 8.49 34.43 2.55
N GLN A 653 7.77 34.39 1.42
CA GLN A 653 6.71 35.36 1.12
C GLN A 653 5.65 35.39 2.21
N ARG A 654 5.26 34.20 2.71
CA ARG A 654 4.30 34.09 3.81
C ARG A 654 4.83 34.65 5.13
N VAL A 655 6.11 34.44 5.44
CA VAL A 655 6.78 35.02 6.61
C VAL A 655 6.79 36.55 6.52
N LEU A 656 7.19 37.12 5.38
CA LEU A 656 7.17 38.56 5.15
C LEU A 656 5.77 39.15 5.34
N GLN A 657 4.74 38.50 4.79
CA GLN A 657 3.37 38.94 4.95
C GLN A 657 2.92 38.99 6.42
N GLU A 658 3.30 38.01 7.24
CA GLU A 658 2.95 38.00 8.66
C GLU A 658 3.79 39.00 9.48
N LEU A 659 5.06 39.23 9.13
CA LEU A 659 5.86 40.30 9.70
C LEU A 659 5.28 41.69 9.39
N GLU A 660 4.78 41.90 8.17
CA GLU A 660 4.10 43.14 7.77
C GLU A 660 2.82 43.35 8.59
N ARG A 661 2.02 42.29 8.78
CA ARG A 661 0.82 42.34 9.63
C ARG A 661 1.12 42.63 11.09
N ALA A 662 2.27 42.16 11.59
CA ALA A 662 2.76 42.44 12.93
C ALA A 662 3.48 43.80 13.04
N GLU A 663 3.53 44.59 11.97
CA GLU A 663 4.23 45.88 11.89
C GLU A 663 5.72 45.79 12.26
N ALA A 664 6.34 44.62 12.06
CA ALA A 664 7.71 44.31 12.47
C ALA A 664 8.76 44.80 11.45
N LYS A 665 8.70 46.10 11.09
CA LYS A 665 9.51 46.69 10.01
C LYS A 665 11.01 46.41 10.12
N THR A 666 11.58 46.53 11.31
CA THR A 666 13.00 46.26 11.54
C THR A 666 13.37 44.81 11.22
N GLN A 667 12.50 43.84 11.53
CA GLN A 667 12.75 42.42 11.21
C GLN A 667 12.65 42.16 9.71
N ILE A 668 11.72 42.83 9.01
CA ILE A 668 11.60 42.77 7.56
C ILE A 668 12.87 43.27 6.89
N ASP A 669 13.36 44.45 7.30
CA ASP A 669 14.55 45.07 6.71
C ASP A 669 15.79 44.17 6.92
N VAL A 670 15.96 43.63 8.13
CA VAL A 670 17.03 42.67 8.46
C VAL A 670 16.92 41.39 7.63
N LEU A 671 15.71 40.82 7.50
CA LEU A 671 15.47 39.61 6.73
C LEU A 671 15.80 39.83 5.24
N LYS A 672 15.34 40.93 4.65
CA LYS A 672 15.62 41.29 3.25
C LYS A 672 17.10 41.51 2.99
N GLU A 673 17.79 42.21 3.89
CA GLU A 673 19.24 42.45 3.79
C GLU A 673 20.04 41.14 3.85
N ARG A 674 19.67 40.22 4.76
CA ARG A 674 20.33 38.91 4.86
C ARG A 674 20.13 38.09 3.59
N ILE A 675 18.91 38.06 3.05
CA ILE A 675 18.61 37.29 1.84
C ILE A 675 19.33 37.87 0.62
N GLU A 676 19.39 39.19 0.48
CA GLU A 676 20.15 39.85 -0.59
C GLU A 676 21.66 39.54 -0.51
N LYS A 677 22.21 39.39 0.70
CA LYS A 677 23.60 38.96 0.89
C LYS A 677 23.85 37.50 0.48
N ILE A 678 22.85 36.63 0.67
CA ILE A 678 22.93 35.20 0.33
C ILE A 678 22.78 34.98 -1.17
N SER A 679 21.84 35.69 -1.78
CA SER A 679 21.49 35.59 -3.20
C SER A 679 21.28 37.00 -3.76
N PRO A 680 22.32 37.67 -4.25
CA PRO A 680 22.19 39.00 -4.85
C PRO A 680 21.17 39.00 -6.00
N GLY A 681 20.27 39.98 -6.03
CA GLY A 681 19.19 40.06 -7.01
C GLY A 681 17.96 39.20 -6.68
N TYR A 682 17.89 38.55 -5.51
CA TYR A 682 16.75 37.69 -5.13
C TYR A 682 15.40 38.40 -5.26
N TRP A 683 15.37 39.70 -4.89
CA TRP A 683 14.15 40.52 -4.94
C TRP A 683 13.87 41.10 -6.33
N GLU A 684 14.78 41.00 -7.28
CA GLU A 684 14.61 41.48 -8.66
C GLU A 684 13.98 40.41 -9.56
N GLU A 685 14.17 39.13 -9.23
CA GLU A 685 13.67 37.97 -9.96
C GLU A 685 12.28 37.49 -9.49
N SER A 686 11.77 38.02 -8.37
CA SER A 686 10.48 37.65 -7.74
C SER A 686 9.40 38.70 -7.91
#